data_AF-A0A812JI64-F1
#
_entry.id   AF-A0A812JI64-F1
#
_cell.length_a   1.000
_cell.length_b   1.000
_cell.length_c   1.000
_cell.angle_alpha   90.00
_cell.angle_beta   90.00
_cell.angle_gamma   90.00
#
_symmetry.space_group_name_H-M   'P 1'
#
loop_
_entity.id
_entity.type
_entity.pdbx_description
1 polymer ?
#
loop_
_entity_poly.entity_id
_entity_poly.type
_entity_poly.pdbx_seq_one_letter_code
_entity_poly.pdbx_strand_id
1 'polypeptide(L)'
;MASSSDPGSDAGPAVQRYIAETLTPVTTELLSSLLDEMPEAGSACVPESFMLAWLRGRSGVPGAGAQSLRRKNAALKEELAMLRGRLAAESAAAAAEVKHHSLSFKKQLADLLMTAEIPLVDPPANDPAKERISTDAQICSILRGLQGSNVTTEELQAHLQGALADSALSLQTLARCLGPSPACEAKEVEEALVPDKYDLEDKMQLAQFLEKANIRLVRVEFLQKLHREGRRLPRRQEAEYAYAGSRTALVTHEEVLGWARGEQTEIGRIVSVSHVWEAREHPDPYGFQLQKLATSGKLRGQDCLFVDYVSLFQFKRLDETQEESFRRAMQNMHVLYAHEHTHTLRVESLTPEGRIKDAWCHGELVEVYDLRSGHVKPVLAADLIQNRTAYHQRGWCVAELQWSSTRSESNRSQEVDSSESDQAGVAPMDPDTFRATVGDTLIFTHRSDADAVMQLQRRVFEEKAASCKALKLSNLSADALAVGLTSLDRYPQLESLAILHSVLTPNLPQLLQVLEAKALATLQLDHVGLLEEGARQLAEAFCLCSTLTTLTLSNDGAWGVAWEALTQNTTLTRLSLQGTAITEGGASVLLKALQSNTTLARMDLSEADVGVAALAIARAMQEKQVACDVSHPHVELLRLMQSWGESWEHLEQRLHQLLRAHELELDFQGKRMGPDKARVLGGALGQQLQELSLKLESNALRDAGCQHLAGGLGKIPRLQKLSLNLCNNSVGLEGGRWLGGAVGQLPELQELTLNFAHNNLGDTGCQHLADGLDKIPRLQKLSLDLGNNSVGVEGGRCLGGAVGELPELQELTLNFRNNKLGDTGCQHLAGGLDKIPRLQKLSLDLRNNSVGVEGGRWLGAVGQLAELQELTLNFFGNKLGPKGGQCLSGALSQLAHLESLILWLQYNDVGPEAGRSLAAALGQLARLSTLKVFLDGNGLGPEAARAVAGALGRLAQLRELYVDLFNNDLGREEETEIRGLLEALPATEKRIIF
;
A
#
# COMPACT_ATOMS: atom_id res chain seq x y z
N MET A 1 -65.10 0.06 16.39
CA MET A 1 -64.61 1.18 17.22
C MET A 1 -63.12 1.29 16.93
N ALA A 2 -62.75 2.06 15.91
CA ALA A 2 -62.44 3.51 15.95
C ALA A 2 -60.89 3.65 15.96
N SER A 3 -60.28 4.04 14.84
CA SER A 3 -59.89 5.43 14.45
C SER A 3 -58.51 5.78 15.01
N SER A 4 -57.55 6.44 14.33
CA SER A 4 -57.55 7.26 13.11
C SER A 4 -56.12 7.79 12.90
N SER A 5 -55.64 7.91 11.65
CA SER A 5 -55.28 9.21 11.03
C SER A 5 -54.52 9.03 9.70
N ASP A 6 -55.21 9.40 8.61
CA ASP A 6 -54.74 9.82 7.27
C ASP A 6 -54.93 11.37 7.22
N PRO A 7 -54.35 12.19 6.31
CA PRO A 7 -54.84 12.26 4.91
C PRO A 7 -53.86 12.73 3.78
N GLY A 8 -54.16 12.33 2.54
CA GLY A 8 -54.07 13.14 1.28
C GLY A 8 -52.79 12.98 0.43
N SER A 9 -52.80 12.42 -0.79
CA SER A 9 -53.43 12.79 -2.08
C SER A 9 -52.69 13.86 -2.91
N ASP A 10 -52.63 13.59 -4.22
CA ASP A 10 -52.37 14.48 -5.38
C ASP A 10 -50.93 14.72 -5.89
N ALA A 11 -50.60 14.05 -7.00
CA ALA A 11 -50.10 14.69 -8.22
C ALA A 11 -50.35 13.79 -9.46
N GLY A 12 -51.62 13.42 -9.68
CA GLY A 12 -52.11 12.70 -10.85
C GLY A 12 -52.24 13.43 -12.21
N PRO A 13 -51.87 14.72 -12.45
CA PRO A 13 -52.04 15.29 -13.81
C PRO A 13 -50.76 15.73 -14.57
N ALA A 14 -49.53 15.58 -14.04
CA ALA A 14 -48.32 16.08 -14.72
C ALA A 14 -47.60 15.03 -15.60
N VAL A 15 -47.64 13.75 -15.24
CA VAL A 15 -46.97 12.66 -15.99
C VAL A 15 -47.81 12.18 -17.18
N GLN A 16 -49.14 12.24 -17.08
CA GLN A 16 -50.04 11.92 -18.20
C GLN A 16 -50.02 12.97 -19.32
N ARG A 17 -49.47 14.17 -19.07
CA ARG A 17 -49.33 15.23 -20.09
C ARG A 17 -48.01 15.16 -20.87
N TYR A 18 -47.01 14.44 -20.35
CA TYR A 18 -45.75 14.18 -21.05
C TYR A 18 -45.85 12.94 -21.97
N ILE A 19 -46.72 11.99 -21.62
CA ILE A 19 -46.95 10.75 -22.39
C ILE A 19 -47.89 10.98 -23.60
N ALA A 20 -48.57 12.13 -23.69
CA ALA A 20 -49.57 12.41 -24.73
C ALA A 20 -49.03 13.15 -25.99
N GLU A 21 -47.79 13.65 -26.02
CA GLU A 21 -47.35 14.54 -27.11
C GLU A 21 -45.98 14.24 -27.75
N THR A 22 -45.34 13.09 -27.49
CA THR A 22 -44.13 12.75 -28.26
C THR A 22 -43.92 11.25 -28.41
N LEU A 23 -44.29 10.78 -29.60
CA LEU A 23 -43.93 9.53 -30.28
C LEU A 23 -44.92 8.37 -30.24
N THR A 24 -45.08 7.83 -31.44
CA THR A 24 -46.26 7.22 -32.04
C THR A 24 -46.12 5.69 -32.16
N PRO A 25 -47.24 4.98 -32.40
CA PRO A 25 -47.40 3.57 -32.05
C PRO A 25 -47.29 2.64 -33.27
N VAL A 26 -46.17 1.93 -33.44
CA VAL A 26 -46.10 0.77 -34.37
C VAL A 26 -45.24 -0.41 -33.85
N THR A 27 -44.47 -0.30 -32.77
CA THR A 27 -43.54 -1.38 -32.35
C THR A 27 -43.78 -1.94 -30.96
N THR A 28 -44.94 -1.71 -30.35
CA THR A 28 -45.26 -2.20 -29.00
C THR A 28 -46.17 -3.42 -28.95
N GLU A 29 -46.74 -3.86 -30.08
CA GLU A 29 -47.64 -5.03 -30.14
C GLU A 29 -46.97 -6.30 -30.73
N LEU A 30 -45.70 -6.23 -31.13
CA LEU A 30 -44.96 -7.35 -31.74
C LEU A 30 -43.89 -7.96 -30.82
N LEU A 31 -43.53 -7.29 -29.72
CA LEU A 31 -42.51 -7.75 -28.77
C LEU A 31 -43.11 -8.39 -27.49
N SER A 32 -44.36 -8.09 -27.13
CA SER A 32 -45.01 -8.71 -25.97
C SER A 32 -45.55 -10.12 -26.24
N SER A 33 -45.72 -10.52 -27.50
CA SER A 33 -46.21 -11.86 -27.88
C SER A 33 -45.12 -12.89 -28.19
N LEU A 34 -43.85 -12.48 -28.25
CA LEU A 34 -42.72 -13.36 -28.61
C LEU A 34 -41.92 -13.85 -27.38
N LEU A 35 -42.23 -13.33 -26.18
CA LEU A 35 -41.49 -13.61 -24.96
C LEU A 35 -42.16 -14.64 -24.01
N ASP A 36 -43.38 -15.12 -24.31
CA ASP A 36 -44.12 -16.05 -23.44
C ASP A 36 -44.07 -17.54 -23.86
N GLU A 37 -43.39 -17.91 -24.96
CA GLU A 37 -43.33 -19.32 -25.43
C GLU A 37 -41.91 -19.83 -25.78
N MET A 38 -40.86 -19.45 -25.04
CA MET A 38 -39.56 -20.12 -25.13
C MET A 38 -39.11 -20.69 -23.77
N PRO A 39 -38.72 -21.98 -23.67
CA PRO A 39 -38.21 -22.57 -22.44
C PRO A 39 -36.87 -21.96 -22.03
N GLU A 40 -36.73 -21.75 -20.73
CA GLU A 40 -35.51 -21.30 -20.05
C GLU A 40 -34.30 -22.21 -20.38
N ALA A 41 -33.41 -21.70 -21.24
CA ALA A 41 -32.05 -22.20 -21.42
C ALA A 41 -31.16 -21.02 -21.81
N GLY A 42 -30.02 -20.93 -21.12
CA GLY A 42 -29.10 -19.80 -21.12
C GLY A 42 -28.37 -19.52 -22.44
N SER A 43 -27.78 -18.34 -22.45
CA SER A 43 -27.06 -17.69 -23.54
C SER A 43 -25.69 -18.31 -23.85
N ALA A 44 -25.54 -18.84 -25.06
CA ALA A 44 -24.38 -18.60 -25.93
C ALA A 44 -24.77 -18.94 -27.38
N CYS A 45 -24.27 -18.15 -28.33
CA CYS A 45 -24.45 -18.20 -29.77
C CYS A 45 -24.93 -19.54 -30.38
N VAL A 46 -26.15 -19.55 -30.89
CA VAL A 46 -26.58 -20.52 -31.92
C VAL A 46 -26.01 -20.07 -33.27
N PRO A 47 -25.15 -20.85 -33.94
CA PRO A 47 -24.58 -20.46 -35.23
C PRO A 47 -25.67 -20.23 -36.30
N GLU A 48 -25.46 -19.28 -37.21
CA GLU A 48 -26.35 -18.99 -38.35
C GLU A 48 -26.60 -20.24 -39.24
N SER A 49 -25.64 -21.15 -39.28
CA SER A 49 -25.74 -22.48 -39.93
C SER A 49 -26.71 -23.43 -39.22
N PHE A 50 -26.91 -23.29 -37.90
CA PHE A 50 -27.88 -24.05 -37.11
C PHE A 50 -29.29 -23.47 -37.23
N MET A 51 -29.46 -22.13 -37.25
CA MET A 51 -30.75 -21.50 -37.56
C MET A 51 -31.23 -21.82 -38.99
N LEU A 52 -30.32 -21.85 -39.97
CA LEU A 52 -30.64 -22.22 -41.35
C LEU A 52 -30.88 -23.74 -41.53
N ALA A 53 -30.26 -24.60 -40.71
CA ALA A 53 -30.56 -26.03 -40.66
C ALA A 53 -31.89 -26.34 -39.94
N TRP A 54 -32.21 -25.58 -38.88
CA TRP A 54 -33.49 -25.63 -38.15
C TRP A 54 -34.66 -25.17 -39.03
N LEU A 55 -34.49 -24.09 -39.80
CA LEU A 55 -35.48 -23.60 -40.77
C LEU A 55 -35.63 -24.51 -42.01
N ARG A 56 -34.63 -25.32 -42.36
CA ARG A 56 -34.68 -26.28 -43.49
C ARG A 56 -35.15 -27.68 -43.08
N GLY A 57 -35.16 -28.00 -41.79
CA GLY A 57 -35.34 -29.34 -41.24
C GLY A 57 -36.67 -29.58 -40.53
N ARG A 58 -37.82 -29.18 -41.09
CA ARG A 58 -39.12 -29.87 -40.89
C ARG A 58 -40.16 -29.32 -41.87
N SER A 59 -40.10 -29.86 -43.08
CA SER A 59 -41.29 -30.09 -43.90
C SER A 59 -42.24 -31.03 -43.13
N GLY A 60 -43.28 -30.46 -42.53
CA GLY A 60 -44.25 -31.21 -41.74
C GLY A 60 -45.43 -30.38 -41.22
N VAL A 61 -46.10 -29.63 -42.13
CA VAL A 61 -47.58 -29.42 -42.27
C VAL A 61 -48.43 -29.13 -41.00
N PRO A 62 -49.54 -28.35 -41.04
CA PRO A 62 -49.89 -27.09 -41.72
C PRO A 62 -50.56 -26.06 -40.75
N GLY A 63 -50.59 -24.78 -41.10
CA GLY A 63 -51.45 -23.83 -40.37
C GLY A 63 -51.41 -22.42 -40.95
N ALA A 64 -52.58 -21.79 -41.05
CA ALA A 64 -52.85 -20.55 -41.80
C ALA A 64 -52.01 -19.30 -41.37
N GLY A 65 -51.18 -19.39 -40.33
CA GLY A 65 -50.27 -18.31 -39.90
C GLY A 65 -49.00 -18.17 -40.77
N ALA A 66 -48.55 -19.23 -41.45
CA ALA A 66 -47.27 -19.23 -42.19
C ALA A 66 -47.29 -18.41 -43.50
N GLN A 67 -48.47 -18.16 -44.09
CA GLN A 67 -48.60 -17.30 -45.28
C GLN A 67 -48.64 -15.79 -44.92
N SER A 68 -49.15 -15.43 -43.74
CA SER A 68 -49.16 -14.05 -43.25
C SER A 68 -47.74 -13.57 -42.91
N LEU A 69 -46.97 -14.41 -42.22
CA LEU A 69 -45.56 -14.15 -41.89
C LEU A 69 -44.65 -14.07 -43.13
N ARG A 70 -44.89 -14.89 -44.16
CA ARG A 70 -44.14 -14.82 -45.43
C ARG A 70 -44.42 -13.54 -46.23
N ARG A 71 -45.66 -13.05 -46.22
CA ARG A 71 -46.02 -11.77 -46.87
C ARG A 71 -45.45 -10.57 -46.11
N LYS A 72 -45.48 -10.58 -44.78
CA LYS A 72 -44.91 -9.51 -43.94
C LYS A 72 -43.39 -9.46 -44.01
N ASN A 73 -42.70 -10.61 -44.07
CA ASN A 73 -41.25 -10.68 -44.27
C ASN A 73 -40.78 -10.24 -45.67
N ALA A 74 -41.61 -10.41 -46.70
CA ALA A 74 -41.31 -9.91 -48.05
C ALA A 74 -41.45 -8.38 -48.13
N ALA A 75 -42.50 -7.82 -47.51
CA ALA A 75 -42.70 -6.37 -47.44
C ALA A 75 -41.58 -5.66 -46.65
N LEU A 76 -41.17 -6.21 -45.50
CA LEU A 76 -40.04 -5.70 -44.70
C LEU A 76 -38.70 -5.77 -45.44
N LYS A 77 -38.49 -6.77 -46.31
CA LYS A 77 -37.28 -6.86 -47.15
C LYS A 77 -37.26 -5.84 -48.29
N GLU A 78 -38.41 -5.52 -48.89
CA GLU A 78 -38.52 -4.42 -49.87
C GLU A 78 -38.35 -3.04 -49.21
N GLU A 79 -38.88 -2.84 -48.00
CA GLU A 79 -38.71 -1.60 -47.23
C GLU A 79 -37.26 -1.40 -46.76
N LEU A 80 -36.58 -2.45 -46.29
CA LEU A 80 -35.14 -2.42 -45.94
C LEU A 80 -34.25 -2.22 -47.17
N ALA A 81 -34.62 -2.73 -48.35
CA ALA A 81 -33.89 -2.49 -49.59
C ALA A 81 -34.09 -1.04 -50.09
N MET A 82 -35.29 -0.47 -49.93
CA MET A 82 -35.59 0.93 -50.26
C MET A 82 -34.89 1.90 -49.29
N LEU A 83 -34.84 1.57 -48.00
CA LEU A 83 -34.11 2.34 -46.96
C LEU A 83 -32.58 2.25 -47.14
N ARG A 84 -32.04 1.09 -47.53
CA ARG A 84 -30.61 0.95 -47.89
C ARG A 84 -30.25 1.71 -49.17
N GLY A 85 -31.17 1.84 -50.13
CA GLY A 85 -31.01 2.68 -51.32
C GLY A 85 -31.04 4.19 -51.02
N ARG A 86 -31.88 4.63 -50.08
CA ARG A 86 -31.93 6.04 -49.62
C ARG A 86 -30.73 6.41 -48.74
N LEU A 87 -30.28 5.50 -47.87
CA LEU A 87 -29.09 5.70 -47.02
C LEU A 87 -27.77 5.69 -47.84
N ALA A 88 -27.73 4.96 -48.96
CA ALA A 88 -26.62 5.01 -49.92
C ALA A 88 -26.63 6.29 -50.80
N ALA A 89 -27.79 6.90 -51.03
CA ALA A 89 -27.91 8.18 -51.74
C ALA A 89 -27.63 9.40 -50.82
N GLU A 90 -27.99 9.32 -49.54
CA GLU A 90 -27.71 10.39 -48.54
C GLU A 90 -26.27 10.34 -48.00
N SER A 91 -25.60 9.19 -47.98
CA SER A 91 -24.16 9.08 -47.67
C SER A 91 -23.24 9.49 -48.83
N ALA A 92 -23.73 9.49 -50.08
CA ALA A 92 -23.02 10.06 -51.23
C ALA A 92 -23.18 11.59 -51.34
N ALA A 93 -24.22 12.18 -50.72
CA ALA A 93 -24.45 13.62 -50.67
C ALA A 93 -23.77 14.30 -49.46
N ALA A 94 -23.59 13.60 -48.33
CA ALA A 94 -22.94 14.15 -47.12
C ALA A 94 -21.40 13.99 -47.08
N ALA A 95 -20.80 13.29 -48.05
CA ALA A 95 -19.33 13.16 -48.19
C ALA A 95 -18.69 14.22 -49.12
N ALA A 96 -19.47 15.16 -49.67
CA ALA A 96 -19.01 16.15 -50.66
C ALA A 96 -18.90 17.60 -50.15
N GLU A 97 -19.23 17.92 -48.88
CA GLU A 97 -19.32 19.32 -48.42
C GLU A 97 -18.41 19.75 -47.25
N VAL A 98 -17.47 18.91 -46.77
CA VAL A 98 -16.49 19.35 -45.72
C VAL A 98 -15.03 19.04 -46.06
N LYS A 99 -14.73 18.46 -47.23
CA LYS A 99 -13.35 18.33 -47.75
C LYS A 99 -13.18 19.14 -49.05
N HIS A 100 -13.14 20.47 -48.99
CA HIS A 100 -12.48 21.24 -50.08
C HIS A 100 -12.12 22.72 -49.83
N HIS A 101 -12.34 23.32 -48.65
CA HIS A 101 -12.16 24.78 -48.47
C HIS A 101 -10.95 25.19 -47.59
N SER A 102 -9.77 24.62 -47.84
CA SER A 102 -8.52 25.19 -47.24
C SER A 102 -7.25 24.88 -48.05
N LEU A 103 -7.24 23.79 -48.83
CA LEU A 103 -6.06 23.37 -49.61
C LEU A 103 -6.10 23.77 -51.10
N SER A 104 -7.25 24.15 -51.67
CA SER A 104 -7.33 24.60 -53.08
C SER A 104 -6.89 26.06 -53.27
N PHE A 105 -7.18 26.95 -52.31
CA PHE A 105 -6.85 28.38 -52.44
C PHE A 105 -5.33 28.64 -52.41
N LYS A 106 -4.59 27.97 -51.52
CA LYS A 106 -3.12 28.09 -51.45
C LYS A 106 -2.41 27.49 -52.65
N LYS A 107 -2.95 26.41 -53.21
CA LYS A 107 -2.39 25.73 -54.39
C LYS A 107 -2.69 26.50 -55.68
N GLN A 108 -3.91 27.03 -55.82
CA GLN A 108 -4.27 27.93 -56.93
C GLN A 108 -3.50 29.25 -56.89
N LEU A 109 -3.27 29.84 -55.71
CA LEU A 109 -2.48 31.08 -55.55
C LEU A 109 -0.99 30.86 -55.88
N ALA A 110 -0.43 29.71 -55.50
CA ALA A 110 0.94 29.33 -55.84
C ALA A 110 1.12 29.04 -57.34
N ASP A 111 0.16 28.36 -57.98
CA ASP A 111 0.19 28.06 -59.42
C ASP A 111 -0.02 29.33 -60.29
N LEU A 112 -0.81 30.32 -59.82
CA LEU A 112 -1.02 31.61 -60.50
C LEU A 112 0.23 32.52 -60.42
N LEU A 113 0.98 32.45 -59.32
CA LEU A 113 2.23 33.21 -59.13
C LEU A 113 3.40 32.61 -59.93
N MET A 114 3.38 31.31 -60.21
CA MET A 114 4.42 30.61 -61.00
C MET A 114 4.24 30.74 -62.51
N THR A 115 3.06 31.18 -63.00
CA THR A 115 2.73 31.28 -64.44
C THR A 115 2.63 32.72 -64.95
N ALA A 116 2.68 33.73 -64.08
CA ALA A 116 2.65 35.13 -64.47
C ALA A 116 4.06 35.64 -64.86
N GLU A 117 4.37 35.67 -66.17
CA GLU A 117 5.54 36.40 -66.69
C GLU A 117 5.34 37.91 -66.50
N ILE A 118 5.92 38.48 -65.43
CA ILE A 118 5.95 39.93 -65.20
C ILE A 118 7.40 40.41 -65.39
N PRO A 119 7.68 41.38 -66.29
CA PRO A 119 9.04 41.77 -66.63
C PRO A 119 9.70 42.60 -65.53
N LEU A 120 10.97 42.28 -65.22
CA LEU A 120 11.83 42.98 -64.26
C LEU A 120 12.33 44.32 -64.83
N VAL A 121 12.15 45.41 -64.08
CA VAL A 121 12.86 46.69 -64.29
C VAL A 121 13.41 47.16 -62.94
N ASP A 122 14.72 47.37 -62.86
CA ASP A 122 15.43 47.83 -61.65
C ASP A 122 15.42 49.37 -61.52
N PRO A 123 15.20 49.92 -60.30
CA PRO A 123 15.75 51.24 -59.96
C PRO A 123 16.19 51.34 -58.45
N PRO A 124 16.80 52.46 -57.97
CA PRO A 124 18.23 52.53 -57.64
C PRO A 124 18.52 52.86 -56.15
N ALA A 125 19.82 52.96 -55.82
CA ALA A 125 20.40 53.09 -54.49
C ALA A 125 20.21 54.45 -53.75
N ASN A 126 20.39 54.37 -52.43
CA ASN A 126 20.65 55.42 -51.40
C ASN A 126 19.48 56.30 -50.90
N ASP A 127 19.18 56.21 -49.59
CA ASP A 127 19.44 57.23 -48.54
C ASP A 127 18.59 56.93 -47.27
N PRO A 128 19.10 57.07 -46.02
CA PRO A 128 18.49 56.58 -44.79
C PRO A 128 17.81 57.72 -44.01
N ALA A 129 16.56 58.03 -44.33
CA ALA A 129 15.68 58.81 -43.45
C ALA A 129 14.25 58.78 -43.97
N LYS A 130 13.50 57.75 -43.59
CA LYS A 130 12.03 57.78 -43.48
C LYS A 130 11.62 56.51 -42.75
N GLU A 131 11.14 56.67 -41.53
CA GLU A 131 10.28 55.69 -40.88
C GLU A 131 9.17 55.31 -41.87
N ARG A 132 9.28 54.11 -42.45
CA ARG A 132 8.19 53.45 -43.14
C ARG A 132 7.69 52.36 -42.22
N ILE A 133 6.50 52.63 -41.67
CA ILE A 133 5.51 51.65 -41.24
C ILE A 133 5.67 50.41 -42.11
N SER A 134 5.94 49.26 -41.49
CA SER A 134 6.13 47.99 -42.19
C SER A 134 4.96 47.76 -43.16
N THR A 135 5.33 47.52 -44.42
CA THR A 135 4.50 47.10 -45.54
C THR A 135 3.63 45.87 -45.22
N ASP A 136 3.93 45.14 -44.15
CA ASP A 136 3.12 44.02 -43.65
C ASP A 136 1.75 44.50 -43.13
N ALA A 137 1.68 45.70 -42.54
CA ALA A 137 0.42 46.19 -41.97
C ALA A 137 -0.62 46.55 -43.05
N GLN A 138 -0.19 47.11 -44.18
CA GLN A 138 -1.08 47.43 -45.31
C GLN A 138 -1.49 46.17 -46.07
N ILE A 139 -0.58 45.22 -46.29
CA ILE A 139 -0.88 43.94 -46.95
C ILE A 139 -1.81 43.10 -46.07
N CYS A 140 -1.56 43.02 -44.77
CA CYS A 140 -2.45 42.35 -43.82
C CYS A 140 -3.80 43.06 -43.65
N SER A 141 -3.89 44.36 -43.92
CA SER A 141 -5.16 45.11 -43.92
C SER A 141 -5.99 44.83 -45.17
N ILE A 142 -5.36 44.72 -46.35
CA ILE A 142 -6.04 44.36 -47.61
C ILE A 142 -6.51 42.90 -47.55
N LEU A 143 -5.66 41.99 -47.07
CA LEU A 143 -6.00 40.57 -46.93
C LEU A 143 -7.06 40.31 -45.85
N ARG A 144 -7.12 41.14 -44.79
CA ARG A 144 -8.21 41.10 -43.81
C ARG A 144 -9.53 41.65 -44.35
N GLY A 145 -9.50 42.64 -45.24
CA GLY A 145 -10.69 43.17 -45.90
C GLY A 145 -11.33 42.21 -46.93
N LEU A 146 -10.59 41.20 -47.38
CA LEU A 146 -11.03 40.19 -48.36
C LEU A 146 -11.50 38.88 -47.72
N GLN A 147 -11.42 38.76 -46.38
CA GLN A 147 -12.01 37.62 -45.68
C GLN A 147 -13.52 37.80 -45.58
N GLY A 148 -14.26 37.19 -46.53
CA GLY A 148 -15.72 37.06 -46.48
C GLY A 148 -16.48 37.42 -47.75
N SER A 149 -15.82 37.83 -48.83
CA SER A 149 -16.46 38.16 -50.12
C SER A 149 -16.02 37.20 -51.23
N ASN A 150 -16.97 36.77 -52.07
CA ASN A 150 -16.69 36.03 -53.31
C ASN A 150 -16.10 37.00 -54.35
N VAL A 151 -14.80 37.24 -54.26
CA VAL A 151 -14.06 38.07 -55.22
C VAL A 151 -13.54 37.20 -56.35
N THR A 152 -13.77 37.63 -57.59
CA THR A 152 -13.32 36.88 -58.78
C THR A 152 -11.82 37.10 -59.05
N THR A 153 -11.20 36.19 -59.79
CA THR A 153 -9.75 36.20 -60.07
C THR A 153 -9.29 37.49 -60.76
N GLU A 154 -10.15 38.09 -61.59
CA GLU A 154 -9.88 39.33 -62.32
C GLU A 154 -9.93 40.57 -61.41
N GLU A 155 -10.80 40.59 -60.40
CA GLU A 155 -10.90 41.68 -59.41
C GLU A 155 -9.71 41.70 -58.43
N LEU A 156 -9.19 40.51 -58.08
CA LEU A 156 -8.00 40.35 -57.26
C LEU A 156 -6.73 40.83 -58.00
N GLN A 157 -6.66 40.55 -59.31
CA GLN A 157 -5.56 40.96 -60.18
C GLN A 157 -5.52 42.48 -60.37
N ALA A 158 -6.68 43.14 -60.49
CA ALA A 158 -6.78 44.60 -60.55
C ALA A 158 -6.36 45.29 -59.22
N HIS A 159 -6.69 44.70 -58.06
CA HIS A 159 -6.30 45.22 -56.75
C HIS A 159 -4.79 45.10 -56.50
N LEU A 160 -4.17 44.01 -56.93
CA LEU A 160 -2.73 43.79 -56.80
C LEU A 160 -1.93 44.67 -57.77
N GLN A 161 -2.41 44.87 -59.00
CA GLN A 161 -1.77 45.80 -59.96
C GLN A 161 -1.82 47.26 -59.49
N GLY A 162 -2.89 47.69 -58.84
CA GLY A 162 -2.98 49.02 -58.23
C GLY A 162 -2.00 49.24 -57.07
N ALA A 163 -1.75 48.21 -56.25
CA ALA A 163 -0.83 48.29 -55.12
C ALA A 163 0.67 48.23 -55.51
N LEU A 164 0.98 47.57 -56.64
CA LEU A 164 2.35 47.41 -57.14
C LEU A 164 2.85 48.60 -57.98
N ALA A 165 1.97 49.53 -58.39
CA ALA A 165 2.36 50.71 -59.17
C ALA A 165 3.08 51.79 -58.33
N ASP A 166 2.89 51.82 -57.01
CA ASP A 166 3.38 52.91 -56.14
C ASP A 166 4.46 52.51 -55.12
N SER A 167 4.89 51.24 -55.12
CA SER A 167 6.00 50.82 -54.26
C SER A 167 6.81 49.70 -54.90
N ALA A 168 8.13 49.92 -55.00
CA ALA A 168 9.10 48.95 -55.49
C ALA A 168 9.10 47.68 -54.62
N LEU A 169 8.25 46.72 -54.98
CA LEU A 169 8.21 45.38 -54.44
C LEU A 169 8.85 44.43 -55.46
N SER A 170 9.98 43.82 -55.09
CA SER A 170 10.56 42.75 -55.90
C SER A 170 9.78 41.44 -55.73
N LEU A 171 9.74 40.60 -56.76
CA LEU A 171 9.17 39.25 -56.71
C LEU A 171 9.77 38.39 -55.58
N GLN A 172 11.04 38.65 -55.21
CA GLN A 172 11.69 37.98 -54.06
C GLN A 172 11.06 38.36 -52.71
N THR A 173 10.55 39.58 -52.54
CA THR A 173 9.90 40.00 -51.29
C THR A 173 8.52 39.36 -51.16
N LEU A 174 7.77 39.26 -52.25
CA LEU A 174 6.48 38.56 -52.31
C LEU A 174 6.62 37.05 -52.07
N ALA A 175 7.67 36.42 -52.63
CA ALA A 175 8.00 35.02 -52.38
C ALA A 175 8.43 34.76 -50.91
N ARG A 176 9.07 35.74 -50.25
CA ARG A 176 9.46 35.65 -48.83
C ARG A 176 8.27 35.71 -47.87
N CYS A 177 7.21 36.44 -48.24
CA CYS A 177 5.98 36.51 -47.44
C CYS A 177 5.08 35.27 -47.62
N LEU A 178 5.22 34.55 -48.73
CA LEU A 178 4.37 33.40 -49.07
C LEU A 178 5.09 32.03 -49.03
N GLY A 179 6.42 31.99 -48.93
CA GLY A 179 7.20 30.77 -48.72
C GLY A 179 7.60 30.55 -47.24
N PRO A 180 7.85 29.30 -46.81
CA PRO A 180 8.37 29.04 -45.47
C PRO A 180 9.81 29.57 -45.33
N SER A 181 10.13 30.15 -44.17
CA SER A 181 11.40 30.80 -43.82
C SER A 181 12.63 29.85 -43.92
N PRO A 182 13.84 30.35 -44.26
CA PRO A 182 14.96 29.52 -44.67
C PRO A 182 15.74 28.93 -43.50
N ALA A 183 15.90 27.60 -43.51
CA ALA A 183 17.04 26.91 -42.91
C ALA A 183 18.04 26.58 -44.03
N CYS A 184 19.33 26.66 -43.68
CA CYS A 184 20.49 26.57 -44.54
C CYS A 184 20.58 25.26 -45.34
N GLU A 185 21.15 25.37 -46.53
CA GLU A 185 21.50 24.30 -47.45
C GLU A 185 22.29 23.17 -46.76
N ALA A 186 21.72 21.97 -46.75
CA ALA A 186 22.49 20.74 -46.70
C ALA A 186 22.12 19.91 -47.92
N LYS A 187 23.16 19.63 -48.70
CA LYS A 187 23.17 18.82 -49.91
C LYS A 187 22.39 17.52 -49.77
N GLU A 188 21.84 17.10 -50.90
CA GLU A 188 21.48 15.73 -51.25
C GLU A 188 22.34 14.68 -50.54
N VAL A 189 21.78 14.07 -49.49
CA VAL A 189 22.00 12.66 -49.15
C VAL A 189 20.60 12.11 -48.84
N GLU A 190 19.98 11.51 -49.84
CA GLU A 190 19.00 10.45 -49.64
C GLU A 190 19.71 9.28 -48.93
N GLU A 191 19.84 9.37 -47.61
CA GLU A 191 19.89 8.20 -46.75
C GLU A 191 18.78 8.39 -45.72
N ALA A 192 17.76 7.54 -45.82
CA ALA A 192 16.78 7.37 -44.77
C ALA A 192 17.52 7.01 -43.47
N LEU A 193 17.71 7.99 -42.59
CA LEU A 193 17.95 7.72 -41.17
C LEU A 193 16.67 7.08 -40.64
N VAL A 194 16.61 5.76 -40.74
CA VAL A 194 15.74 4.94 -39.91
C VAL A 194 15.95 5.46 -38.48
N PRO A 195 14.90 5.94 -37.80
CA PRO A 195 15.02 6.34 -36.40
C PRO A 195 15.66 5.18 -35.65
N ASP A 196 16.73 5.44 -34.88
CA ASP A 196 17.38 4.41 -34.08
C ASP A 196 16.30 3.64 -33.32
N LYS A 197 16.16 2.35 -33.62
CA LYS A 197 15.19 1.51 -32.90
C LYS A 197 15.83 1.15 -31.57
N TYR A 198 15.22 1.60 -30.47
CA TYR A 198 15.65 1.27 -29.11
C TYR A 198 14.74 0.18 -28.56
N ASP A 199 15.33 -0.90 -28.08
CA ASP A 199 14.60 -1.90 -27.32
C ASP A 199 14.15 -1.29 -25.99
N LEU A 200 12.83 -1.15 -25.83
CA LEU A 200 12.20 -0.54 -24.66
C LEU A 200 12.15 -1.47 -23.43
N GLU A 201 12.72 -2.68 -23.54
CA GLU A 201 12.86 -3.66 -22.47
C GLU A 201 14.32 -3.81 -22.01
N ASP A 202 15.30 -3.63 -22.90
CA ASP A 202 16.72 -3.81 -22.59
C ASP A 202 17.34 -2.63 -21.83
N LYS A 203 17.62 -2.87 -20.55
CA LYS A 203 18.30 -1.93 -19.63
C LYS A 203 19.59 -1.32 -20.21
N MET A 204 20.36 -2.09 -20.99
CA MET A 204 21.59 -1.61 -21.62
C MET A 204 21.31 -0.62 -22.74
N GLN A 205 20.27 -0.84 -23.52
CA GLN A 205 19.87 0.07 -24.59
C GLN A 205 19.34 1.40 -24.05
N LEU A 206 18.70 1.42 -22.86
CA LEU A 206 18.38 2.66 -22.17
C LEU A 206 19.64 3.47 -21.81
N ALA A 207 20.64 2.81 -21.24
CA ALA A 207 21.89 3.48 -20.85
C ALA A 207 22.66 4.01 -22.07
N GLN A 208 22.72 3.22 -23.14
CA GLN A 208 23.32 3.64 -24.41
C GLN A 208 22.54 4.78 -25.07
N PHE A 209 21.22 4.79 -24.97
CA PHE A 209 20.41 5.91 -25.45
C PHE A 209 20.74 7.20 -24.70
N LEU A 210 20.78 7.15 -23.36
CA LEU A 210 21.14 8.29 -22.52
C LEU A 210 22.53 8.84 -22.88
N GLU A 211 23.50 7.96 -23.10
CA GLU A 211 24.85 8.32 -23.55
C GLU A 211 24.84 8.93 -24.95
N LYS A 212 24.24 8.25 -25.92
CA LYS A 212 24.21 8.65 -27.34
C LYS A 212 23.46 9.97 -27.54
N ALA A 213 22.38 10.21 -26.82
CA ALA A 213 21.64 11.47 -26.86
C ALA A 213 22.22 12.55 -25.92
N ASN A 214 23.27 12.20 -25.16
CA ASN A 214 23.89 13.03 -24.14
C ASN A 214 22.88 13.62 -23.13
N ILE A 215 21.95 12.76 -22.69
CA ILE A 215 20.91 13.08 -21.70
C ILE A 215 21.43 12.71 -20.33
N ARG A 216 21.33 13.64 -19.38
CA ARG A 216 21.90 13.45 -18.05
C ARG A 216 20.85 13.49 -16.97
N LEU A 217 20.92 12.52 -16.08
CA LEU A 217 19.98 12.41 -14.97
C LEU A 217 20.40 13.31 -13.82
N VAL A 218 19.42 13.82 -13.09
CA VAL A 218 19.57 14.71 -11.93
C VAL A 218 19.49 13.88 -10.65
N ARG A 219 20.40 14.08 -9.71
CA ARG A 219 20.32 13.40 -8.41
C ARG A 219 19.19 14.00 -7.56
N VAL A 220 18.43 13.15 -6.86
CA VAL A 220 17.41 13.60 -5.89
C VAL A 220 18.01 14.56 -4.86
N GLU A 221 19.21 14.24 -4.34
CA GLU A 221 19.91 15.07 -3.36
C GLU A 221 20.15 16.51 -3.85
N PHE A 222 20.37 16.69 -5.16
CA PHE A 222 20.55 18.01 -5.74
C PHE A 222 19.25 18.80 -5.76
N LEU A 223 18.13 18.18 -6.13
CA LEU A 223 16.80 18.83 -6.08
C LEU A 223 16.43 19.21 -4.64
N GLN A 224 16.67 18.32 -3.68
CA GLN A 224 16.43 18.59 -2.26
C GLN A 224 17.33 19.71 -1.72
N LYS A 225 18.58 19.80 -2.20
CA LYS A 225 19.47 20.93 -1.89
C LYS A 225 18.91 22.24 -2.43
N LEU A 226 18.52 22.29 -3.71
CA LEU A 226 17.94 23.48 -4.32
C LEU A 226 16.70 23.97 -3.56
N HIS A 227 15.81 23.04 -3.17
CA HIS A 227 14.63 23.37 -2.38
C HIS A 227 14.99 23.97 -1.01
N ARG A 228 15.91 23.34 -0.26
CA ARG A 228 16.37 23.85 1.05
C ARG A 228 17.02 25.23 0.96
N GLU A 229 17.73 25.50 -0.13
CA GLU A 229 18.37 26.78 -0.39
C GLU A 229 17.40 27.83 -0.98
N GLY A 230 16.13 27.48 -1.23
CA GLY A 230 15.15 28.36 -1.87
C GLY A 230 15.46 28.70 -3.33
N ARG A 231 16.34 27.93 -3.97
CA ARG A 231 16.78 28.14 -5.37
C ARG A 231 15.82 27.51 -6.38
N ARG A 232 15.89 27.97 -7.63
CA ARG A 232 15.12 27.42 -8.75
C ARG A 232 15.92 26.37 -9.51
N LEU A 233 15.23 25.65 -10.40
CA LEU A 233 15.86 24.67 -11.29
C LEU A 233 16.84 25.38 -12.24
N PRO A 234 18.14 25.05 -12.23
CA PRO A 234 19.08 25.61 -13.19
C PRO A 234 18.90 24.98 -14.58
N ARG A 235 19.35 25.67 -15.63
CA ARG A 235 19.46 25.05 -16.96
C ARG A 235 20.52 23.94 -16.91
N ARG A 236 20.39 22.98 -17.82
CA ARG A 236 21.40 21.91 -18.03
C ARG A 236 22.85 22.42 -17.98
N GLN A 237 23.15 23.51 -18.69
CA GLN A 237 24.49 24.08 -18.78
C GLN A 237 25.02 24.64 -17.46
N GLU A 238 24.14 25.11 -16.58
CA GLU A 238 24.51 25.63 -15.25
C GLU A 238 24.65 24.48 -14.23
N ALA A 239 23.85 23.41 -14.41
CA ALA A 239 23.89 22.25 -13.55
C ALA A 239 25.18 21.43 -13.70
N GLU A 240 25.83 21.46 -14.87
CA GLU A 240 27.05 20.67 -15.18
C GLU A 240 28.20 20.86 -14.19
N TYR A 241 28.28 22.05 -13.60
CA TYR A 241 29.32 22.41 -12.63
C TYR A 241 28.82 22.42 -11.18
N ALA A 242 27.57 22.04 -10.95
CA ALA A 242 26.96 22.05 -9.63
C ALA A 242 27.26 20.74 -8.86
N TYR A 243 27.28 20.84 -7.53
CA TYR A 243 27.53 19.71 -6.63
C TYR A 243 26.41 19.54 -5.59
N ALA A 244 26.11 18.30 -5.27
CA ALA A 244 25.31 17.88 -4.12
C ALA A 244 26.24 17.13 -3.15
N GLY A 245 26.63 17.77 -2.04
CA GLY A 245 27.67 17.24 -1.15
C GLY A 245 29.01 17.11 -1.87
N SER A 246 29.59 15.90 -1.85
CA SER A 246 30.86 15.57 -2.53
C SER A 246 30.68 15.10 -3.97
N ARG A 247 29.46 15.07 -4.50
CA ARG A 247 29.15 14.52 -5.84
C ARG A 247 28.66 15.60 -6.79
N THR A 248 28.83 15.34 -8.08
CA THR A 248 28.21 16.15 -9.13
C THR A 248 26.68 16.09 -9.01
N ALA A 249 26.02 17.21 -9.28
CA ALA A 249 24.57 17.33 -9.30
C ALA A 249 23.91 16.38 -10.31
N LEU A 250 24.64 16.06 -11.37
CA LEU A 250 24.21 15.26 -12.49
C LEU A 250 24.96 13.93 -12.51
N VAL A 251 24.25 12.88 -12.87
CA VAL A 251 24.77 11.52 -12.98
C VAL A 251 25.58 11.38 -14.26
N THR A 252 26.74 10.73 -14.19
CA THR A 252 27.60 10.48 -15.35
C THR A 252 27.09 9.30 -16.18
N HIS A 253 27.47 9.23 -17.46
CA HIS A 253 27.06 8.12 -18.35
C HIS A 253 27.69 6.80 -17.92
N GLU A 254 28.91 6.86 -17.40
CA GLU A 254 29.61 5.69 -16.86
C GLU A 254 28.85 5.07 -15.68
N GLU A 255 28.33 5.89 -14.76
CA GLU A 255 27.49 5.40 -13.66
C GLU A 255 26.20 4.74 -14.17
N VAL A 256 25.54 5.33 -15.18
CA VAL A 256 24.32 4.77 -15.78
C VAL A 256 24.63 3.47 -16.52
N LEU A 257 25.74 3.39 -17.24
CA LEU A 257 26.20 2.17 -17.91
C LEU A 257 26.55 1.07 -16.88
N GLY A 258 27.19 1.42 -15.76
CA GLY A 258 27.44 0.48 -14.66
C GLY A 258 26.17 -0.03 -14.02
N TRP A 259 25.18 0.85 -13.83
CA TRP A 259 23.82 0.45 -13.41
C TRP A 259 23.18 -0.53 -14.38
N ALA A 260 23.33 -0.33 -15.69
CA ALA A 260 22.82 -1.26 -16.68
C ALA A 260 23.54 -2.61 -16.68
N ARG A 261 24.85 -2.64 -16.40
CA ARG A 261 25.64 -3.89 -16.26
C ARG A 261 25.36 -4.66 -14.97
N GLY A 262 24.62 -4.08 -14.02
CA GLY A 262 24.38 -4.69 -12.71
C GLY A 262 25.61 -4.62 -11.79
N GLU A 263 26.53 -3.70 -12.05
CA GLU A 263 27.61 -3.37 -11.11
C GLU A 263 27.02 -2.79 -9.83
N GLN A 264 27.72 -2.89 -8.69
CA GLN A 264 27.30 -2.21 -7.47
C GLN A 264 27.40 -0.70 -7.65
N THR A 265 26.34 -0.11 -8.21
CA THR A 265 26.19 1.33 -8.37
C THR A 265 25.15 1.84 -7.38
N GLU A 266 25.25 3.12 -7.02
CA GLU A 266 24.33 3.76 -6.10
C GLU A 266 23.09 4.33 -6.79
N ILE A 267 22.85 3.96 -8.07
CA ILE A 267 21.66 4.35 -8.82
C ILE A 267 20.52 3.37 -8.49
N GLY A 268 19.45 3.90 -7.92
CA GLY A 268 18.19 3.21 -7.70
C GLY A 268 17.34 3.16 -8.98
N ARG A 269 16.24 3.93 -9.00
CA ARG A 269 15.33 4.02 -10.15
C ARG A 269 15.67 5.21 -11.04
N ILE A 270 15.40 5.06 -12.34
CA ILE A 270 15.35 6.20 -13.28
C ILE A 270 13.90 6.70 -13.32
N VAL A 271 13.69 7.98 -13.01
CA VAL A 271 12.37 8.59 -12.85
C VAL A 271 12.22 9.80 -13.77
N SER A 272 11.36 9.70 -14.76
CA SER A 272 11.02 10.80 -15.65
C SER A 272 9.97 11.71 -15.03
N VAL A 273 10.21 13.02 -15.05
CA VAL A 273 9.30 14.01 -14.51
C VAL A 273 8.53 14.64 -15.66
N SER A 274 7.24 14.34 -15.75
CA SER A 274 6.32 15.07 -16.63
C SER A 274 5.73 16.24 -15.83
N HIS A 275 5.97 17.47 -16.28
CA HIS A 275 5.58 18.65 -15.53
C HIS A 275 5.09 19.77 -16.45
N VAL A 276 4.44 20.77 -15.86
CA VAL A 276 3.92 21.92 -16.60
C VAL A 276 4.96 23.03 -16.71
N TRP A 277 5.27 23.47 -17.92
CA TRP A 277 6.02 24.72 -18.11
C TRP A 277 5.12 25.92 -17.81
N GLU A 278 5.34 26.58 -16.67
CA GLU A 278 4.50 27.71 -16.21
C GLU A 278 4.88 29.07 -16.82
N ALA A 279 6.08 29.18 -17.38
CA ALA A 279 6.48 30.30 -18.22
C ALA A 279 7.24 29.81 -19.45
N ARG A 280 7.24 30.60 -20.52
CA ARG A 280 8.04 30.29 -21.72
C ARG A 280 9.53 30.17 -21.39
N GLU A 281 10.03 31.03 -20.52
CA GLU A 281 11.46 31.17 -20.25
C GLU A 281 11.98 30.18 -19.19
N HIS A 282 11.10 29.69 -18.31
CA HIS A 282 11.47 28.82 -17.19
C HIS A 282 10.28 27.92 -16.79
N PRO A 283 10.48 26.61 -16.56
CA PRO A 283 9.38 25.69 -16.27
C PRO A 283 8.71 25.93 -14.91
N ASP A 284 9.51 26.24 -13.88
CA ASP A 284 9.05 26.46 -12.50
C ASP A 284 9.57 27.80 -11.91
N PRO A 285 9.10 28.96 -12.41
CA PRO A 285 9.62 30.26 -12.00
C PRO A 285 9.35 30.58 -10.52
N TYR A 286 8.36 29.92 -9.91
CA TYR A 286 7.93 30.15 -8.53
C TYR A 286 8.50 29.14 -7.52
N GLY A 287 9.19 28.10 -8.00
CA GLY A 287 9.82 27.06 -7.17
C GLY A 287 8.81 26.06 -6.58
N PHE A 288 7.57 26.10 -7.04
CA PHE A 288 6.46 25.34 -6.49
C PHE A 288 6.53 23.88 -6.92
N GLN A 289 6.85 23.62 -8.19
CA GLN A 289 6.95 22.26 -8.69
C GLN A 289 8.17 21.55 -8.11
N LEU A 290 9.30 22.26 -7.96
CA LEU A 290 10.48 21.77 -7.25
C LEU A 290 10.16 21.43 -5.79
N GLN A 291 9.45 22.31 -5.09
CA GLN A 291 9.00 22.04 -3.71
C GLN A 291 8.19 20.73 -3.66
N LYS A 292 7.19 20.59 -4.53
CA LYS A 292 6.35 19.39 -4.56
C LYS A 292 7.15 18.11 -4.81
N LEU A 293 8.04 18.12 -5.80
CA LEU A 293 8.90 16.96 -6.08
C LEU A 293 9.78 16.63 -4.87
N ALA A 294 10.42 17.63 -4.26
CA ALA A 294 11.34 17.45 -3.14
C ALA A 294 10.66 16.97 -1.85
N THR A 295 9.39 17.32 -1.62
CA THR A 295 8.64 16.98 -0.39
C THR A 295 7.65 15.83 -0.55
N SER A 296 7.48 15.29 -1.76
CA SER A 296 6.43 14.29 -2.08
C SER A 296 6.54 12.95 -1.34
N GLY A 297 7.71 12.60 -0.80
CA GLY A 297 7.99 11.27 -0.25
C GLY A 297 8.02 10.13 -1.29
N LYS A 298 7.78 10.42 -2.58
CA LYS A 298 7.74 9.41 -3.68
C LYS A 298 9.12 9.07 -4.25
N LEU A 299 10.10 9.94 -4.01
CA LEU A 299 11.49 9.79 -4.43
C LEU A 299 12.35 9.20 -3.31
N ARG A 300 13.20 8.23 -3.65
CA ARG A 300 14.21 7.63 -2.76
C ARG A 300 15.56 8.33 -2.97
N GLY A 301 16.43 8.36 -1.96
CA GLY A 301 17.72 9.06 -2.05
C GLY A 301 18.61 8.63 -3.23
N GLN A 302 18.53 7.36 -3.63
CA GLN A 302 19.28 6.78 -4.75
C GLN A 302 18.61 6.97 -6.13
N ASP A 303 17.37 7.48 -6.19
CA ASP A 303 16.68 7.68 -7.47
C ASP A 303 17.35 8.81 -8.28
N CYS A 304 17.27 8.69 -9.60
CA CYS A 304 17.84 9.64 -10.54
C CYS A 304 16.75 10.12 -11.49
N LEU A 305 16.63 11.44 -11.67
CA LEU A 305 15.51 12.04 -12.38
C LEU A 305 15.89 12.48 -13.78
N PHE A 306 15.03 12.20 -14.75
CA PHE A 306 15.01 12.96 -15.99
C PHE A 306 14.07 14.16 -15.81
N VAL A 307 14.63 15.37 -15.85
CA VAL A 307 13.90 16.64 -15.83
C VAL A 307 14.33 17.40 -17.06
N ASP A 308 13.47 17.48 -18.08
CA ASP A 308 13.79 18.03 -19.42
C ASP A 308 14.68 19.30 -19.39
N TYR A 309 14.37 20.28 -18.54
CA TYR A 309 15.07 21.55 -18.40
C TYR A 309 16.51 21.43 -17.87
N VAL A 310 16.75 20.45 -17.00
CA VAL A 310 18.05 20.21 -16.33
C VAL A 310 18.83 19.09 -17.03
N SER A 311 18.12 18.19 -17.71
CA SER A 311 18.64 16.98 -18.34
C SER A 311 19.02 17.18 -19.81
N LEU A 312 18.38 18.12 -20.52
CA LEU A 312 18.64 18.45 -21.92
C LEU A 312 19.24 19.84 -22.07
N PHE A 313 20.11 20.04 -23.07
CA PHE A 313 20.68 21.34 -23.35
C PHE A 313 19.63 22.39 -23.73
N GLN A 314 19.47 23.42 -22.90
CA GLN A 314 18.49 24.49 -23.09
C GLN A 314 19.03 25.60 -23.98
N PHE A 315 18.14 26.47 -24.47
CA PHE A 315 18.56 27.61 -25.27
C PHE A 315 19.32 28.67 -24.44
N LYS A 316 20.37 29.34 -24.95
CA LYS A 316 21.10 29.11 -26.22
C LYS A 316 22.17 28.02 -26.06
N ARG A 317 22.19 27.08 -27.00
CA ARG A 317 23.20 26.02 -27.10
C ARG A 317 24.48 26.56 -27.73
N LEU A 318 25.63 26.14 -27.21
CA LEU A 318 26.93 26.78 -27.47
C LEU A 318 27.59 26.29 -28.77
N ASP A 319 27.31 25.06 -29.18
CA ASP A 319 27.91 24.41 -30.34
C ASP A 319 26.92 23.46 -31.03
N GLU A 320 27.31 22.96 -32.22
CA GLU A 320 26.51 22.02 -33.01
C GLU A 320 26.27 20.68 -32.28
N THR A 321 27.17 20.26 -31.41
CA THR A 321 27.04 18.99 -30.66
C THR A 321 25.90 19.07 -29.64
N GLN A 322 25.74 20.22 -28.97
CA GLN A 322 24.61 20.47 -28.09
C GLN A 322 23.29 20.53 -28.86
N GLU A 323 23.28 21.13 -30.06
CA GLU A 323 22.10 21.20 -30.93
C GLU A 323 21.68 19.81 -31.41
N GLU A 324 22.64 18.98 -31.83
CA GLU A 324 22.41 17.60 -32.23
C GLU A 324 21.92 16.72 -31.07
N SER A 325 22.54 16.86 -29.89
CA SER A 325 22.09 16.20 -28.66
C SER A 325 20.63 16.53 -28.35
N PHE A 326 20.28 17.82 -28.33
CA PHE A 326 18.90 18.25 -28.08
C PHE A 326 17.93 17.68 -29.12
N ARG A 327 18.28 17.74 -30.42
CA ARG A 327 17.43 17.19 -31.50
C ARG A 327 17.23 15.68 -31.36
N ARG A 328 18.30 14.93 -31.07
CA ARG A 328 18.26 13.47 -30.88
C ARG A 328 17.42 13.07 -29.68
N ALA A 329 17.56 13.80 -28.57
CA ALA A 329 16.76 13.60 -27.37
C ALA A 329 15.27 13.87 -27.65
N MET A 330 14.93 14.97 -28.32
CA MET A 330 13.53 15.31 -28.66
C MET A 330 12.89 14.29 -29.61
N GLN A 331 13.63 13.79 -30.60
CA GLN A 331 13.12 12.77 -31.55
C GLN A 331 12.81 11.42 -30.88
N ASN A 332 13.47 11.11 -29.77
CA ASN A 332 13.39 9.82 -29.07
C ASN A 332 12.96 9.95 -27.61
N MET A 333 12.28 11.05 -27.28
CA MET A 333 11.90 11.36 -25.89
C MET A 333 10.98 10.29 -25.29
N HIS A 334 10.21 9.60 -26.14
CA HIS A 334 9.38 8.47 -25.75
C HIS A 334 10.15 7.36 -25.02
N VAL A 335 11.44 7.15 -25.28
CA VAL A 335 12.25 6.13 -24.59
C VAL A 335 12.26 6.39 -23.08
N LEU A 336 12.35 7.65 -22.65
CA LEU A 336 12.38 8.01 -21.23
C LEU A 336 11.04 7.79 -20.51
N TYR A 337 9.95 7.76 -21.26
CA TYR A 337 8.61 7.62 -20.70
C TYR A 337 8.02 6.23 -20.93
N ALA A 338 8.39 5.49 -21.97
CA ALA A 338 7.84 4.18 -22.31
C ALA A 338 8.73 2.98 -21.92
N HIS A 339 10.00 3.19 -21.60
CA HIS A 339 10.92 2.08 -21.29
C HIS A 339 10.55 1.39 -19.97
N GLU A 340 10.62 0.06 -19.94
CA GLU A 340 10.27 -0.79 -18.78
C GLU A 340 11.09 -0.52 -17.50
N HIS A 341 12.28 0.09 -17.62
CA HIS A 341 13.14 0.39 -16.48
C HIS A 341 13.04 1.85 -16.00
N THR A 342 12.09 2.62 -16.54
CA THR A 342 11.79 3.99 -16.11
C THR A 342 10.46 4.05 -15.35
N HIS A 343 10.31 5.07 -14.50
CA HIS A 343 9.06 5.45 -13.83
C HIS A 343 8.68 6.86 -14.23
N THR A 344 7.40 7.23 -14.13
CA THR A 344 6.96 8.60 -14.41
C THR A 344 6.33 9.23 -13.18
N LEU A 345 6.83 10.40 -12.77
CA LEU A 345 6.18 11.28 -11.81
C LEU A 345 5.57 12.48 -12.54
N ARG A 346 4.31 12.78 -12.23
CA ARG A 346 3.56 13.87 -12.88
C ARG A 346 3.32 14.99 -11.90
N VAL A 347 3.70 16.21 -12.26
CA VAL A 347 3.31 17.42 -11.53
C VAL A 347 2.23 18.12 -12.38
N GLU A 348 0.98 17.87 -12.02
CA GLU A 348 -0.22 18.30 -12.73
C GLU A 348 -0.72 19.68 -12.25
N SER A 349 -0.48 20.00 -10.98
CA SER A 349 -0.90 21.27 -10.38
C SER A 349 -0.04 22.44 -10.82
N LEU A 350 -0.71 23.57 -11.10
CA LEU A 350 -0.05 24.85 -11.34
C LEU A 350 0.23 25.57 -10.02
N THR A 351 1.24 26.44 -9.99
CA THR A 351 1.51 27.32 -8.85
C THR A 351 0.23 28.09 -8.45
N PRO A 352 -0.18 28.07 -7.16
CA PRO A 352 -1.37 28.78 -6.69
C PRO A 352 -1.28 30.28 -6.93
N GLU A 353 -2.42 30.91 -7.27
CA GLU A 353 -2.45 32.36 -7.55
C GLU A 353 -1.89 33.23 -6.43
N GLY A 354 -2.10 32.84 -5.16
CA GLY A 354 -1.56 33.55 -4.00
C GLY A 354 -0.03 33.64 -4.05
N ARG A 355 0.63 32.51 -4.30
CA ARG A 355 2.10 32.45 -4.39
C ARG A 355 2.65 33.29 -5.54
N ILE A 356 1.93 33.33 -6.67
CA ILE A 356 2.28 34.17 -7.83
C ILE A 356 2.17 35.66 -7.47
N LYS A 357 1.04 36.07 -6.88
CA LYS A 357 0.82 37.45 -6.43
C LYS A 357 1.88 37.88 -5.42
N ASP A 358 2.21 37.01 -4.46
CA ASP A 358 3.26 37.27 -3.48
C ASP A 358 4.62 37.47 -4.15
N ALA A 359 5.00 36.60 -5.09
CA ALA A 359 6.24 36.73 -5.83
C ALA A 359 6.32 38.04 -6.63
N TRP A 360 5.20 38.49 -7.21
CA TRP A 360 5.12 39.76 -7.92
C TRP A 360 5.20 40.96 -6.98
N CYS A 361 4.49 40.94 -5.85
CA CYS A 361 4.51 42.01 -4.85
C CYS A 361 5.88 42.21 -4.21
N HIS A 362 6.64 41.12 -4.02
CA HIS A 362 7.99 41.17 -3.44
C HIS A 362 9.09 41.33 -4.48
N GLY A 363 8.75 41.43 -5.78
CA GLY A 363 9.71 41.62 -6.86
C GLY A 363 10.71 40.45 -7.00
N GLU A 364 10.24 39.21 -6.85
CA GLU A 364 11.09 38.02 -6.97
C GLU A 364 11.74 37.96 -8.36
N LEU A 365 13.04 37.66 -8.37
CA LEU A 365 13.85 37.54 -9.57
C LEU A 365 14.06 36.07 -9.93
N VAL A 366 13.93 35.75 -11.22
CA VAL A 366 14.17 34.43 -11.81
C VAL A 366 15.31 34.54 -12.80
N GLU A 367 16.32 33.67 -12.67
CA GLU A 367 17.41 33.58 -13.65
C GLU A 367 16.88 32.93 -14.93
N VAL A 368 16.85 33.71 -16.01
CA VAL A 368 16.41 33.23 -17.33
C VAL A 368 17.37 33.66 -18.40
N TYR A 369 17.43 32.87 -19.48
CA TYR A 369 18.17 33.27 -20.66
C TYR A 369 17.41 34.37 -21.41
N ASP A 370 18.00 35.57 -21.49
CA ASP A 370 17.40 36.68 -22.21
C ASP A 370 17.92 36.76 -23.64
N LEU A 371 17.03 36.54 -24.60
CA LEU A 371 17.32 36.57 -26.04
C LEU A 371 17.95 37.89 -26.51
N ARG A 372 17.59 39.01 -25.89
CA ARG A 372 18.04 40.35 -26.31
C ARG A 372 19.47 40.63 -25.89
N SER A 373 19.84 40.23 -24.66
CA SER A 373 21.20 40.40 -24.15
C SER A 373 22.14 39.26 -24.49
N GLY A 374 21.62 38.07 -24.82
CA GLY A 374 22.44 36.89 -25.12
C GLY A 374 23.04 36.21 -23.88
N HIS A 375 22.62 36.63 -22.68
CA HIS A 375 23.14 36.15 -21.40
C HIS A 375 22.00 35.69 -20.48
N VAL A 376 22.34 34.87 -19.49
CA VAL A 376 21.45 34.58 -18.35
C VAL A 376 21.48 35.79 -17.43
N LYS A 377 20.31 36.29 -17.07
CA LYS A 377 20.19 37.41 -16.14
C LYS A 377 18.95 37.23 -15.27
N PRO A 378 18.96 37.81 -14.06
CA PRO A 378 17.75 37.87 -13.25
C PRO A 378 16.70 38.77 -13.93
N VAL A 379 15.48 38.25 -14.07
CA VAL A 379 14.30 38.96 -14.59
C VAL A 379 13.17 38.85 -13.57
N LEU A 380 12.34 39.88 -13.44
CA LEU A 380 11.19 39.83 -12.53
C LEU A 380 10.24 38.69 -12.95
N ALA A 381 9.78 37.89 -11.99
CA ALA A 381 8.83 36.81 -12.27
C ALA A 381 7.55 37.31 -12.96
N ALA A 382 7.15 38.56 -12.71
CA ALA A 382 6.01 39.22 -13.33
C ALA A 382 6.18 39.53 -14.82
N ASP A 383 7.42 39.64 -15.30
CA ASP A 383 7.73 39.97 -16.70
C ASP A 383 7.85 38.72 -17.59
N LEU A 384 7.78 37.52 -17.00
CA LEU A 384 7.84 36.26 -17.74
C LEU A 384 6.53 35.98 -18.47
N ILE A 385 6.61 35.36 -19.66
CA ILE A 385 5.41 35.01 -20.42
C ILE A 385 4.75 33.79 -19.79
N GLN A 386 3.68 34.05 -19.04
CA GLN A 386 2.95 33.03 -18.28
C GLN A 386 2.23 32.04 -19.20
N ASN A 387 2.27 30.76 -18.82
CA ASN A 387 1.49 29.70 -19.43
C ASN A 387 0.68 28.99 -18.34
N ARG A 388 -0.63 29.25 -18.35
CA ARG A 388 -1.61 28.72 -17.38
C ARG A 388 -2.45 27.56 -17.91
N THR A 389 -2.07 26.98 -19.06
CA THR A 389 -2.75 25.79 -19.60
C THR A 389 -2.67 24.64 -18.60
N ALA A 390 -3.78 23.95 -18.35
CA ALA A 390 -3.81 22.81 -17.43
C ALA A 390 -3.03 21.61 -17.99
N TYR A 391 -2.50 20.74 -17.12
CA TYR A 391 -1.68 19.58 -17.50
C TYR A 391 -2.35 18.70 -18.58
N HIS A 392 -3.59 18.29 -18.37
CA HIS A 392 -4.36 17.41 -19.27
C HIS A 392 -4.74 18.03 -20.61
N GLN A 393 -4.47 19.32 -20.81
CA GLN A 393 -4.67 20.02 -22.08
C GLN A 393 -3.35 20.23 -22.83
N ARG A 394 -2.20 19.90 -22.23
CA ARG A 394 -0.88 20.13 -22.84
C ARG A 394 -0.48 18.93 -23.69
N GLY A 395 -0.23 19.18 -24.98
CA GLY A 395 0.05 18.11 -25.95
C GLY A 395 1.19 17.17 -25.54
N TRP A 396 2.31 17.71 -25.08
CA TRP A 396 3.45 16.91 -24.63
C TRP A 396 3.17 16.17 -23.31
N CYS A 397 2.54 16.80 -22.31
CA CYS A 397 2.20 16.14 -21.04
C CYS A 397 1.23 14.97 -21.25
N VAL A 398 0.24 15.13 -22.13
CA VAL A 398 -0.71 14.07 -22.50
C VAL A 398 0.00 12.94 -23.24
N ALA A 399 0.93 13.26 -24.15
CA ALA A 399 1.73 12.27 -24.86
C ALA A 399 2.64 11.46 -23.92
N GLU A 400 3.35 12.14 -23.02
CA GLU A 400 4.23 11.52 -22.02
C GLU A 400 3.44 10.59 -21.09
N LEU A 401 2.24 11.01 -20.69
CA LEU A 401 1.33 10.18 -19.91
C LEU A 401 0.91 8.91 -20.67
N GLN A 402 0.61 9.02 -21.97
CA GLN A 402 0.24 7.87 -22.80
C GLN A 402 1.41 6.96 -23.12
N TRP A 403 2.61 7.49 -23.40
CA TRP A 403 3.79 6.64 -23.58
C TRP A 403 4.10 5.87 -22.29
N SER A 404 3.93 6.54 -21.15
CA SER A 404 4.09 5.93 -19.84
C SER A 404 3.11 4.80 -19.53
N SER A 405 1.89 4.85 -20.08
CA SER A 405 0.89 3.79 -19.92
C SER A 405 1.12 2.57 -20.82
N THR A 406 1.98 2.65 -21.84
CA THR A 406 2.30 1.52 -22.74
C THR A 406 3.26 0.48 -22.14
N ARG A 407 3.78 0.72 -20.93
CA ARG A 407 4.56 -0.27 -20.18
C ARG A 407 3.72 -1.49 -19.81
N SER A 408 4.40 -2.59 -19.48
CA SER A 408 3.74 -3.81 -19.00
C SER A 408 2.93 -3.60 -17.71
N GLU A 409 3.21 -2.55 -16.93
CA GLU A 409 2.42 -2.13 -15.77
C GLU A 409 1.88 -0.71 -15.93
N SER A 410 0.55 -0.56 -16.01
CA SER A 410 -0.13 0.71 -16.32
C SER A 410 -0.06 1.76 -15.21
N ASN A 411 0.26 1.37 -13.97
CA ASN A 411 0.28 2.24 -12.78
C ASN A 411 1.68 2.76 -12.40
N ARG A 412 2.69 2.59 -13.27
CA ARG A 412 4.04 3.18 -13.06
C ARG A 412 4.13 4.69 -13.30
N SER A 413 2.97 5.32 -13.48
CA SER A 413 2.80 6.77 -13.61
C SER A 413 2.08 7.29 -12.37
N GLN A 414 2.72 8.12 -11.57
CA GLN A 414 2.14 8.63 -10.31
C GLN A 414 2.09 10.15 -10.29
N GLU A 415 0.95 10.70 -9.88
CA GLU A 415 0.77 12.13 -9.64
C GLU A 415 1.50 12.55 -8.36
N VAL A 416 2.23 13.66 -8.35
CA VAL A 416 2.99 14.16 -7.20
C VAL A 416 2.11 14.99 -6.26
N ASP A 417 0.99 15.50 -6.77
CA ASP A 417 0.20 16.56 -6.14
C ASP A 417 -0.85 16.09 -5.12
N SER A 418 -1.26 14.82 -5.16
CA SER A 418 -2.31 14.26 -4.31
C SER A 418 -1.79 13.87 -2.92
N SER A 419 -2.53 14.26 -1.87
CA SER A 419 -2.15 14.06 -0.45
C SER A 419 -2.50 12.68 0.11
N GLU A 420 -3.27 11.85 -0.61
CA GLU A 420 -3.59 10.47 -0.25
C GLU A 420 -3.69 9.62 -1.53
N SER A 421 -3.16 8.39 -1.48
CA SER A 421 -3.44 7.16 -2.26
C SER A 421 -4.05 7.17 -3.67
N ASP A 422 -4.09 8.27 -4.44
CA ASP A 422 -4.61 8.26 -5.80
C ASP A 422 -3.56 7.66 -6.74
N GLN A 423 -3.60 6.34 -6.86
CA GLN A 423 -2.82 5.56 -7.81
C GLN A 423 -3.56 5.39 -9.14
N ALA A 424 -4.47 6.30 -9.49
CA ALA A 424 -5.29 6.20 -10.71
C ALA A 424 -4.38 5.93 -11.92
N GLY A 425 -4.44 4.70 -12.41
CA GLY A 425 -3.65 4.26 -13.55
C GLY A 425 -4.19 4.88 -14.82
N VAL A 426 -3.37 4.87 -15.87
CA VAL A 426 -3.82 5.26 -17.20
C VAL A 426 -3.68 4.05 -18.11
N ALA A 427 -4.73 3.72 -18.84
CA ALA A 427 -4.68 2.64 -19.81
C ALA A 427 -3.95 3.10 -21.08
N PRO A 428 -3.22 2.20 -21.77
CA PRO A 428 -2.68 2.49 -23.08
C PRO A 428 -3.83 2.65 -24.08
N MET A 429 -3.87 3.78 -24.78
CA MET A 429 -4.83 4.04 -25.85
C MET A 429 -4.23 3.67 -27.20
N ASP A 430 -4.98 2.92 -28.02
CA ASP A 430 -4.60 2.71 -29.40
C ASP A 430 -4.58 4.04 -30.20
N PRO A 431 -3.84 4.13 -31.31
CA PRO A 431 -3.61 5.39 -32.00
C PRO A 431 -4.87 6.05 -32.58
N ASP A 432 -5.88 5.25 -32.93
CA ASP A 432 -7.11 5.77 -33.53
C ASP A 432 -8.02 6.34 -32.42
N THR A 433 -8.13 5.64 -31.29
CA THR A 433 -8.79 6.15 -30.08
C THR A 433 -8.11 7.41 -29.55
N PHE A 434 -6.78 7.41 -29.41
CA PHE A 434 -6.02 8.58 -28.94
C PHE A 434 -6.32 9.82 -29.79
N ARG A 435 -6.29 9.67 -31.12
CA ARG A 435 -6.59 10.77 -32.04
C ARG A 435 -8.03 11.28 -31.88
N ALA A 436 -9.01 10.38 -31.73
CA ALA A 436 -10.40 10.76 -31.58
C ALA A 436 -10.69 11.45 -30.24
N THR A 437 -10.03 11.02 -29.16
CA THR A 437 -10.28 11.51 -27.80
C THR A 437 -9.59 12.84 -27.50
N VAL A 438 -8.34 13.03 -27.96
CA VAL A 438 -7.55 14.22 -27.60
C VAL A 438 -7.05 15.05 -28.78
N GLY A 439 -7.15 14.57 -30.02
CA GLY A 439 -6.48 15.17 -31.18
C GLY A 439 -6.73 16.67 -31.38
N ASP A 440 -7.98 17.10 -31.23
CA ASP A 440 -8.39 18.50 -31.46
C ASP A 440 -8.34 19.38 -30.21
N THR A 441 -8.03 18.82 -29.03
CA THR A 441 -8.08 19.52 -27.74
C THR A 441 -6.71 19.87 -27.16
N LEU A 442 -5.61 19.41 -27.78
CA LEU A 442 -4.25 19.66 -27.31
C LEU A 442 -3.78 21.10 -27.57
N ILE A 443 -3.21 21.72 -26.55
CA ILE A 443 -2.63 23.06 -26.56
C ILE A 443 -1.10 22.96 -26.41
N PHE A 444 -0.37 23.76 -27.16
CA PHE A 444 1.10 23.82 -27.15
C PHE A 444 1.60 25.23 -26.85
N THR A 445 2.71 25.34 -26.11
CA THR A 445 3.24 26.62 -25.59
C THR A 445 3.80 27.55 -26.68
N HIS A 446 4.27 27.02 -27.83
CA HIS A 446 4.99 27.80 -28.85
C HIS A 446 4.45 27.62 -30.26
N ARG A 447 4.54 26.40 -30.79
CA ARG A 447 4.04 25.99 -32.10
C ARG A 447 3.21 24.73 -31.92
N SER A 448 2.27 24.49 -32.83
CA SER A 448 1.51 23.23 -32.79
C SER A 448 2.45 22.08 -33.17
N ASP A 449 2.80 21.24 -32.20
CA ASP A 449 3.52 19.98 -32.42
C ASP A 449 2.54 18.78 -32.48
N ALA A 450 1.26 19.04 -32.78
CA ALA A 450 0.20 18.03 -32.76
C ALA A 450 0.51 16.82 -33.66
N ASP A 451 0.93 17.06 -34.91
CA ASP A 451 1.28 15.97 -35.84
C ASP A 451 2.46 15.13 -35.34
N ALA A 452 3.47 15.76 -34.73
CA ALA A 452 4.62 15.07 -34.17
C ALA A 452 4.23 14.21 -32.95
N VAL A 453 3.39 14.73 -32.06
CA VAL A 453 2.84 13.99 -30.92
C VAL A 453 2.04 12.78 -31.39
N MET A 454 1.16 12.95 -32.39
CA MET A 454 0.33 11.86 -32.92
C MET A 454 1.18 10.76 -33.59
N GLN A 455 2.21 11.15 -34.36
CA GLN A 455 3.12 10.19 -34.99
C GLN A 455 3.94 9.41 -33.96
N LEU A 456 4.44 10.09 -32.93
CA LEU A 456 5.21 9.44 -31.86
C LEU A 456 4.32 8.52 -31.02
N GLN A 457 3.12 8.95 -30.62
CA GLN A 457 2.18 8.09 -29.91
C GLN A 457 1.89 6.81 -30.70
N ARG A 458 1.62 6.92 -32.00
CA ARG A 458 1.34 5.76 -32.85
C ARG A 458 2.49 4.77 -32.84
N ARG A 459 3.71 5.27 -33.10
CA ARG A 459 4.92 4.45 -33.14
C ARG A 459 5.15 3.71 -31.82
N VAL A 460 5.09 4.44 -30.71
CA VAL A 460 5.37 3.89 -29.37
C VAL A 460 4.37 2.80 -29.02
N PHE A 461 3.08 3.07 -29.25
CA PHE A 461 2.03 2.09 -28.98
C PHE A 461 2.20 0.83 -29.83
N GLU A 462 2.39 0.98 -31.15
CA GLU A 462 2.53 -0.16 -32.07
C GLU A 462 3.75 -1.03 -31.73
N GLU A 463 4.87 -0.42 -31.35
CA GLU A 463 6.09 -1.14 -30.95
C GLU A 463 5.91 -1.93 -29.64
N LYS A 464 5.31 -1.29 -28.62
CA LYS A 464 5.05 -1.94 -27.33
C LYS A 464 3.97 -3.02 -27.43
N ALA A 465 2.89 -2.77 -28.17
CA ALA A 465 1.83 -3.74 -28.33
C ALA A 465 2.31 -5.00 -29.09
N ALA A 466 3.19 -4.85 -30.07
CA ALA A 466 3.72 -5.98 -30.85
C ALA A 466 4.60 -6.95 -30.03
N SER A 467 5.28 -6.46 -28.98
CA SER A 467 6.23 -7.22 -28.15
C SER A 467 5.67 -7.66 -26.80
N CYS A 468 4.61 -7.02 -26.31
CA CYS A 468 4.06 -7.26 -24.99
C CYS A 468 3.39 -8.64 -24.86
N LYS A 469 3.95 -9.47 -23.97
CA LYS A 469 3.43 -10.79 -23.60
C LYS A 469 2.59 -10.80 -22.33
N ALA A 470 2.84 -9.85 -21.43
CA ALA A 470 2.17 -9.73 -20.16
C ALA A 470 1.78 -8.28 -19.92
N LEU A 471 0.49 -8.03 -19.70
CA LEU A 471 -0.05 -6.70 -19.46
C LEU A 471 -0.79 -6.67 -18.13
N LYS A 472 -0.44 -5.68 -17.30
CA LYS A 472 -1.05 -5.42 -16.01
C LYS A 472 -1.72 -4.05 -16.00
N LEU A 473 -3.04 -4.09 -15.93
CA LEU A 473 -3.95 -2.96 -15.81
C LEU A 473 -4.32 -2.79 -14.34
N SER A 474 -3.89 -1.69 -13.71
CA SER A 474 -4.09 -1.49 -12.27
C SER A 474 -4.64 -0.11 -11.94
N ASN A 475 -5.54 -0.06 -10.95
CA ASN A 475 -6.16 1.17 -10.41
C ASN A 475 -6.85 2.02 -11.50
N LEU A 476 -7.50 1.40 -12.48
CA LEU A 476 -8.16 2.10 -13.58
C LEU A 476 -9.61 2.46 -13.22
N SER A 477 -10.05 3.65 -13.64
CA SER A 477 -11.48 3.97 -13.69
C SER A 477 -12.20 3.05 -14.69
N ALA A 478 -13.53 2.96 -14.58
CA ALA A 478 -14.32 2.15 -15.51
C ALA A 478 -14.07 2.55 -16.98
N ASP A 479 -14.04 3.85 -17.28
CA ASP A 479 -13.79 4.34 -18.64
C ASP A 479 -12.38 4.03 -19.12
N ALA A 480 -11.37 4.20 -18.26
CA ALA A 480 -9.98 3.89 -18.60
C ALA A 480 -9.79 2.39 -18.84
N LEU A 481 -10.41 1.53 -18.03
CA LEU A 481 -10.39 0.08 -18.22
C LEU A 481 -11.07 -0.32 -19.53
N ALA A 482 -12.19 0.30 -19.90
CA ALA A 482 -12.89 0.06 -21.16
C ALA A 482 -11.97 0.33 -22.37
N VAL A 483 -11.27 1.45 -22.34
CA VAL A 483 -10.31 1.85 -23.38
C VAL A 483 -9.13 0.86 -23.44
N GLY A 484 -8.60 0.47 -22.29
CA GLY A 484 -7.52 -0.52 -22.21
C GLY A 484 -7.91 -1.87 -22.79
N LEU A 485 -9.09 -2.39 -22.44
CA LEU A 485 -9.61 -3.66 -22.93
C LEU A 485 -9.85 -3.64 -24.45
N THR A 486 -10.40 -2.54 -24.98
CA THR A 486 -10.64 -2.37 -26.42
C THR A 486 -9.31 -2.31 -27.20
N SER A 487 -8.26 -1.79 -26.58
CA SER A 487 -6.93 -1.71 -27.20
C SER A 487 -6.22 -3.07 -27.29
N LEU A 488 -6.67 -4.11 -26.57
CA LEU A 488 -5.99 -5.41 -26.51
C LEU A 488 -5.97 -6.16 -27.84
N ASP A 489 -6.88 -5.88 -28.77
CA ASP A 489 -6.85 -6.43 -30.12
C ASP A 489 -5.52 -6.18 -30.84
N ARG A 490 -4.88 -5.04 -30.54
CA ARG A 490 -3.59 -4.64 -31.11
C ARG A 490 -2.39 -5.35 -30.49
N TYR A 491 -2.58 -6.21 -29.48
CA TYR A 491 -1.51 -6.96 -28.79
C TYR A 491 -1.45 -8.43 -29.27
N PRO A 492 -0.73 -8.75 -30.37
CA PRO A 492 -0.77 -10.08 -30.98
C PRO A 492 -0.10 -11.18 -30.14
N GLN A 493 0.81 -10.83 -29.22
CA GLN A 493 1.58 -11.79 -28.41
C GLN A 493 1.13 -11.86 -26.94
N LEU A 494 -0.03 -11.26 -26.60
CA LEU A 494 -0.48 -11.22 -25.22
C LEU A 494 -0.88 -12.61 -24.72
N GLU A 495 -0.16 -13.11 -23.72
CA GLU A 495 -0.36 -14.41 -23.08
C GLU A 495 -0.83 -14.26 -21.62
N SER A 496 -0.54 -13.13 -20.97
CA SER A 496 -0.89 -12.86 -19.58
C SER A 496 -1.58 -11.51 -19.42
N LEU A 497 -2.73 -11.51 -18.75
CA LEU A 497 -3.47 -10.30 -18.41
C LEU A 497 -3.73 -10.25 -16.91
N ALA A 498 -3.39 -9.13 -16.27
CA ALA A 498 -3.72 -8.86 -14.88
C ALA A 498 -4.57 -7.58 -14.79
N ILE A 499 -5.71 -7.66 -14.11
CA ILE A 499 -6.58 -6.51 -13.81
C ILE A 499 -6.68 -6.40 -12.29
N LEU A 500 -6.11 -5.34 -11.72
CA LEU A 500 -6.01 -5.15 -10.27
C LEU A 500 -6.69 -3.85 -9.85
N HIS A 501 -7.43 -3.89 -8.73
CA HIS A 501 -8.05 -2.72 -8.09
C HIS A 501 -8.84 -1.84 -9.08
N SER A 502 -9.55 -2.46 -10.03
CA SER A 502 -10.29 -1.78 -11.09
C SER A 502 -11.67 -2.41 -11.21
N VAL A 503 -12.74 -1.60 -11.09
CA VAL A 503 -14.12 -2.10 -11.11
C VAL A 503 -14.45 -2.68 -12.49
N LEU A 504 -14.61 -3.99 -12.57
CA LEU A 504 -14.77 -4.74 -13.82
C LEU A 504 -16.23 -4.88 -14.24
N THR A 505 -17.20 -4.80 -13.32
CA THR A 505 -18.64 -4.98 -13.60
C THR A 505 -19.16 -4.25 -14.85
N PRO A 506 -18.88 -2.95 -15.10
CA PRO A 506 -19.35 -2.27 -16.32
C PRO A 506 -18.61 -2.70 -17.60
N ASN A 507 -17.45 -3.34 -17.47
CA ASN A 507 -16.55 -3.74 -18.56
C ASN A 507 -16.45 -5.26 -18.74
N LEU A 508 -17.33 -6.01 -18.07
CA LEU A 508 -17.36 -7.46 -18.15
C LEU A 508 -17.55 -7.98 -19.58
N PRO A 509 -18.47 -7.43 -20.41
CA PRO A 509 -18.63 -7.88 -21.79
C PRO A 509 -17.35 -7.75 -22.63
N GLN A 510 -16.59 -6.68 -22.43
CA GLN A 510 -15.33 -6.44 -23.13
C GLN A 510 -14.26 -7.46 -22.71
N LEU A 511 -14.16 -7.78 -21.42
CA LEU A 511 -13.24 -8.83 -20.96
C LEU A 511 -13.64 -10.21 -21.50
N LEU A 512 -14.94 -10.53 -21.57
CA LEU A 512 -15.43 -11.79 -22.14
C LEU A 512 -15.05 -11.91 -23.62
N GLN A 513 -15.20 -10.84 -24.40
CA GLN A 513 -14.75 -10.79 -25.80
C GLN A 513 -13.23 -11.01 -25.92
N VAL A 514 -12.44 -10.44 -25.00
CA VAL A 514 -10.99 -10.66 -24.97
C VAL A 514 -10.66 -12.13 -24.69
N LEU A 515 -11.36 -12.77 -23.74
CA LEU A 515 -11.16 -14.19 -23.43
C LEU A 515 -11.55 -15.11 -24.58
N GLU A 516 -12.56 -14.74 -25.38
CA GLU A 516 -12.96 -15.48 -26.58
C GLU A 516 -11.98 -15.29 -27.75
N ALA A 517 -11.44 -14.07 -27.91
CA ALA A 517 -10.61 -13.70 -29.06
C ALA A 517 -9.11 -13.97 -28.86
N LYS A 518 -8.61 -14.00 -27.61
CA LYS A 518 -7.18 -14.12 -27.28
C LYS A 518 -6.87 -15.45 -26.60
N ALA A 519 -5.74 -16.05 -26.99
CA ALA A 519 -5.19 -17.25 -26.39
C ALA A 519 -4.41 -16.94 -25.10
N LEU A 520 -5.09 -16.43 -24.06
CA LEU A 520 -4.44 -16.13 -22.77
C LEU A 520 -4.08 -17.43 -22.02
N ALA A 521 -2.85 -17.49 -21.51
CA ALA A 521 -2.35 -18.56 -20.64
C ALA A 521 -2.53 -18.25 -19.15
N THR A 522 -2.50 -16.96 -18.77
CA THR A 522 -2.62 -16.52 -17.37
C THR A 522 -3.59 -15.34 -17.26
N LEU A 523 -4.52 -15.41 -16.30
CA LEU A 523 -5.42 -14.32 -15.94
C LEU A 523 -5.36 -14.08 -14.43
N GLN A 524 -5.19 -12.82 -14.05
CA GLN A 524 -5.26 -12.38 -12.65
C GLN A 524 -6.31 -11.29 -12.50
N LEU A 525 -7.27 -11.50 -11.61
CA LEU A 525 -8.32 -10.54 -11.26
C LEU A 525 -8.26 -10.29 -9.74
N ASP A 526 -7.93 -9.08 -9.34
CA ASP A 526 -7.73 -8.71 -7.95
C ASP A 526 -8.53 -7.47 -7.60
N HIS A 527 -9.40 -7.53 -6.57
CA HIS A 527 -10.26 -6.43 -6.15
C HIS A 527 -10.99 -5.76 -7.33
N VAL A 528 -11.69 -6.58 -8.12
CA VAL A 528 -12.40 -6.15 -9.34
C VAL A 528 -13.88 -5.81 -9.14
N GLY A 529 -14.40 -5.97 -7.90
CA GLY A 529 -15.77 -5.57 -7.52
C GLY A 529 -16.86 -6.23 -8.36
N LEU A 530 -16.82 -7.56 -8.50
CA LEU A 530 -17.77 -8.34 -9.30
C LEU A 530 -18.98 -8.79 -8.45
N LEU A 531 -20.18 -8.60 -8.98
CA LEU A 531 -21.40 -9.20 -8.41
C LEU A 531 -21.51 -10.70 -8.79
N GLU A 532 -22.38 -11.44 -8.10
CA GLU A 532 -22.58 -12.89 -8.28
C GLU A 532 -22.85 -13.30 -9.74
N GLU A 533 -23.71 -12.56 -10.43
CA GLU A 533 -24.03 -12.80 -11.85
C GLU A 533 -22.82 -12.58 -12.77
N GLY A 534 -21.99 -11.56 -12.46
CA GLY A 534 -20.77 -11.30 -13.22
C GLY A 534 -19.69 -12.37 -13.00
N ALA A 535 -19.58 -12.88 -11.76
CA ALA A 535 -18.70 -14.00 -11.43
C ALA A 535 -19.14 -15.29 -12.15
N ARG A 536 -20.45 -15.52 -12.27
CA ARG A 536 -21.02 -16.66 -13.02
C ARG A 536 -20.66 -16.60 -14.51
N GLN A 537 -20.84 -15.44 -15.15
CA GLN A 537 -20.52 -15.27 -16.58
C GLN A 537 -19.03 -15.47 -16.88
N LEU A 538 -18.14 -14.99 -16.00
CA LEU A 538 -16.70 -15.27 -16.12
C LEU A 538 -16.38 -16.76 -15.97
N ALA A 539 -17.04 -17.43 -15.03
CA ALA A 539 -16.87 -18.85 -14.81
C ALA A 539 -17.27 -19.67 -16.06
N GLU A 540 -18.41 -19.35 -16.67
CA GLU A 540 -18.86 -19.98 -17.93
C GLU A 540 -17.86 -19.74 -19.07
N ALA A 541 -17.28 -18.53 -19.17
CA ALA A 541 -16.24 -18.25 -20.15
C ALA A 541 -14.95 -19.04 -19.90
N PHE A 542 -14.53 -19.23 -18.63
CA PHE A 542 -13.36 -20.06 -18.30
C PHE A 542 -13.53 -21.53 -18.69
N CYS A 543 -14.76 -22.07 -18.72
CA CYS A 543 -15.02 -23.42 -19.24
C CYS A 543 -14.70 -23.54 -20.74
N LEU A 544 -14.91 -22.46 -21.50
CA LEU A 544 -14.70 -22.43 -22.94
C LEU A 544 -13.26 -22.07 -23.32
N CYS A 545 -12.49 -21.49 -22.38
CA CYS A 545 -11.08 -21.14 -22.58
C CYS A 545 -10.19 -22.39 -22.64
N SER A 546 -9.73 -22.72 -23.86
CA SER A 546 -8.85 -23.88 -24.09
C SER A 546 -7.37 -23.63 -23.78
N THR A 547 -6.98 -22.38 -23.51
CA THR A 547 -5.57 -21.95 -23.36
C THR A 547 -5.19 -21.53 -21.95
N LEU A 548 -6.17 -21.21 -21.10
CA LEU A 548 -5.94 -20.66 -19.76
C LEU A 548 -5.47 -21.75 -18.79
N THR A 549 -4.26 -21.61 -18.24
CA THR A 549 -3.65 -22.61 -17.34
C THR A 549 -3.49 -22.13 -15.90
N THR A 550 -3.44 -20.81 -15.69
CA THR A 550 -3.27 -20.17 -14.38
C THR A 550 -4.33 -19.10 -14.19
N LEU A 551 -5.09 -19.21 -13.09
CA LEU A 551 -6.11 -18.26 -12.70
C LEU A 551 -5.86 -17.79 -11.27
N THR A 552 -5.78 -16.47 -11.07
CA THR A 552 -5.69 -15.86 -9.74
C THR A 552 -6.89 -14.95 -9.52
N LEU A 553 -7.63 -15.19 -8.45
CA LEU A 553 -8.82 -14.44 -8.07
C LEU A 553 -8.67 -13.98 -6.63
N SER A 554 -8.83 -12.68 -6.38
CA SER A 554 -8.78 -12.12 -5.02
C SER A 554 -9.85 -11.05 -4.81
N ASN A 555 -10.51 -11.15 -3.64
CA ASN A 555 -11.51 -10.29 -3.01
C ASN A 555 -12.76 -9.79 -3.79
N ASP A 556 -13.86 -9.57 -3.03
CA ASP A 556 -15.13 -8.87 -3.33
C ASP A 556 -16.14 -9.47 -4.34
N GLY A 557 -16.50 -10.76 -4.25
CA GLY A 557 -17.68 -11.27 -4.98
C GLY A 557 -17.95 -12.76 -4.85
N ALA A 558 -19.21 -13.17 -4.94
CA ALA A 558 -19.71 -14.53 -4.75
C ALA A 558 -19.19 -15.55 -5.79
N TRP A 559 -17.92 -15.95 -5.70
CA TRP A 559 -17.35 -17.03 -6.51
C TRP A 559 -17.96 -18.41 -6.20
N GLY A 560 -18.86 -18.50 -5.21
CA GLY A 560 -19.51 -19.75 -4.82
C GLY A 560 -20.20 -20.50 -5.97
N VAL A 561 -20.88 -19.77 -6.87
CA VAL A 561 -21.49 -20.33 -8.11
C VAL A 561 -20.46 -20.55 -9.22
N ALA A 562 -19.37 -19.79 -9.24
CA ALA A 562 -18.30 -19.95 -10.23
C ALA A 562 -17.52 -21.26 -10.07
N TRP A 563 -17.54 -21.88 -8.89
CA TRP A 563 -16.85 -23.16 -8.67
C TRP A 563 -17.45 -24.31 -9.46
N GLU A 564 -18.73 -24.27 -9.84
CA GLU A 564 -19.30 -25.31 -10.72
C GLU A 564 -18.60 -25.35 -12.08
N ALA A 565 -18.14 -24.20 -12.59
CA ALA A 565 -17.39 -24.13 -13.84
C ALA A 565 -16.05 -24.88 -13.77
N LEU A 566 -15.39 -24.91 -12.61
CA LEU A 566 -14.16 -25.68 -12.40
C LEU A 566 -14.39 -27.19 -12.58
N THR A 567 -15.63 -27.69 -12.46
CA THR A 567 -15.96 -29.10 -12.74
C THR A 567 -15.81 -29.46 -14.22
N GLN A 568 -16.00 -28.49 -15.12
CA GLN A 568 -15.98 -28.68 -16.58
C GLN A 568 -14.68 -28.20 -17.21
N ASN A 569 -13.93 -27.32 -16.53
CA ASN A 569 -12.65 -26.85 -17.04
C ASN A 569 -11.60 -27.98 -17.06
N THR A 570 -10.89 -28.10 -18.18
CA THR A 570 -9.89 -29.15 -18.43
C THR A 570 -8.48 -28.60 -18.70
N THR A 571 -8.25 -27.32 -18.42
CA THR A 571 -7.04 -26.60 -18.86
C THR A 571 -6.30 -25.93 -17.70
N LEU A 572 -7.02 -25.53 -16.64
CA LEU A 572 -6.45 -24.94 -15.44
C LEU A 572 -5.63 -25.97 -14.67
N THR A 573 -4.38 -25.60 -14.40
CA THR A 573 -3.42 -26.39 -13.60
C THR A 573 -3.05 -25.70 -12.29
N ARG A 574 -3.26 -24.37 -12.20
CA ARG A 574 -3.00 -23.56 -11.01
C ARG A 574 -4.16 -22.61 -10.73
N LEU A 575 -4.63 -22.61 -9.48
CA LEU A 575 -5.66 -21.71 -8.99
C LEU A 575 -5.16 -21.03 -7.70
N SER A 576 -5.11 -19.71 -7.67
CA SER A 576 -4.87 -18.95 -6.44
C SER A 576 -6.15 -18.22 -6.05
N LEU A 577 -6.56 -18.42 -4.80
CA LEU A 577 -7.71 -17.77 -4.16
C LEU A 577 -7.27 -16.90 -2.98
N GLN A 578 -6.05 -16.35 -3.05
CA GLN A 578 -5.46 -15.57 -1.97
C GLN A 578 -6.39 -14.42 -1.54
N GLY A 579 -6.60 -14.25 -0.24
CA GLY A 579 -7.42 -13.15 0.28
C GLY A 579 -8.90 -13.20 -0.13
N THR A 580 -9.41 -14.33 -0.62
CA THR A 580 -10.85 -14.51 -0.89
C THR A 580 -11.60 -15.01 0.35
N ALA A 581 -12.85 -14.57 0.51
CA ALA A 581 -13.79 -15.15 1.48
C ALA A 581 -14.61 -16.25 0.80
N ILE A 582 -14.42 -17.50 1.20
CA ILE A 582 -15.19 -18.64 0.70
C ILE A 582 -16.38 -18.86 1.62
N THR A 583 -17.58 -18.56 1.13
CA THR A 583 -18.82 -18.79 1.88
C THR A 583 -19.06 -20.29 2.09
N GLU A 584 -19.87 -20.64 3.09
CA GLU A 584 -20.24 -22.04 3.37
C GLU A 584 -20.92 -22.72 2.17
N GLY A 585 -21.74 -21.99 1.41
CA GLY A 585 -22.30 -22.48 0.15
C GLY A 585 -21.23 -22.73 -0.91
N GLY A 586 -20.31 -21.78 -1.10
CA GLY A 586 -19.19 -21.91 -2.05
C GLY A 586 -18.23 -23.05 -1.72
N ALA A 587 -18.03 -23.35 -0.43
CA ALA A 587 -17.22 -24.47 0.04
C ALA A 587 -17.64 -25.83 -0.55
N SER A 588 -18.94 -26.11 -0.52
CA SER A 588 -19.53 -27.37 -0.97
C SER A 588 -19.40 -27.53 -2.49
N VAL A 589 -19.56 -26.42 -3.21
CA VAL A 589 -19.42 -26.40 -4.67
C VAL A 589 -17.95 -26.56 -5.07
N LEU A 590 -17.03 -25.85 -4.41
CA LEU A 590 -15.59 -25.99 -4.62
C LEU A 590 -15.11 -27.41 -4.33
N LEU A 591 -15.65 -28.07 -3.30
CA LEU A 591 -15.36 -29.47 -3.00
C LEU A 591 -15.71 -30.38 -4.17
N LYS A 592 -16.95 -30.28 -4.69
CA LYS A 592 -17.41 -31.08 -5.82
C LYS A 592 -16.57 -30.82 -7.07
N ALA A 593 -16.20 -29.57 -7.29
CA ALA A 593 -15.33 -29.17 -8.39
C ALA A 593 -13.93 -29.75 -8.28
N LEU A 594 -13.31 -29.70 -7.10
CA LEU A 594 -12.02 -30.34 -6.85
C LEU A 594 -12.13 -31.86 -7.01
N GLN A 595 -13.24 -32.49 -6.63
CA GLN A 595 -13.47 -33.93 -6.77
C GLN A 595 -13.66 -34.39 -8.23
N SER A 596 -14.18 -33.56 -9.12
CA SER A 596 -14.35 -33.90 -10.55
C SER A 596 -13.20 -33.41 -11.43
N ASN A 597 -12.56 -32.30 -11.09
CA ASN A 597 -11.48 -31.72 -11.90
C ASN A 597 -10.23 -32.63 -11.91
N THR A 598 -9.64 -32.85 -13.09
CA THR A 598 -8.49 -33.77 -13.27
C THR A 598 -7.18 -33.08 -13.63
N THR A 599 -7.20 -31.76 -13.82
CA THR A 599 -6.07 -31.00 -14.36
C THR A 599 -5.42 -30.07 -13.33
N LEU A 600 -6.16 -29.68 -12.28
CA LEU A 600 -5.67 -28.79 -11.24
C LEU A 600 -4.60 -29.49 -10.40
N ALA A 601 -3.37 -28.98 -10.46
CA ALA A 601 -2.20 -29.55 -9.79
C ALA A 601 -1.73 -28.75 -8.57
N ARG A 602 -2.01 -27.44 -8.55
CA ARG A 602 -1.63 -26.54 -7.43
C ARG A 602 -2.77 -25.61 -7.07
N MET A 603 -2.95 -25.44 -5.77
CA MET A 603 -3.91 -24.50 -5.24
C MET A 603 -3.26 -23.65 -4.13
N ASP A 604 -3.46 -22.35 -4.20
CA ASP A 604 -2.99 -21.41 -3.19
C ASP A 604 -4.20 -20.83 -2.45
N LEU A 605 -4.22 -21.06 -1.13
CA LEU A 605 -5.24 -20.60 -0.18
C LEU A 605 -4.63 -19.69 0.89
N SER A 606 -3.42 -19.19 0.66
CA SER A 606 -2.76 -18.25 1.56
C SER A 606 -3.69 -17.07 1.82
N GLU A 607 -3.83 -16.66 3.08
CA GLU A 607 -4.66 -15.50 3.47
C GLU A 607 -6.15 -15.59 3.09
N ALA A 608 -6.64 -16.73 2.59
CA ALA A 608 -8.06 -16.93 2.29
C ALA A 608 -8.86 -17.19 3.59
N ASP A 609 -10.03 -16.55 3.71
CA ASP A 609 -11.00 -16.88 4.75
C ASP A 609 -11.85 -18.07 4.28
N VAL A 610 -11.36 -19.25 4.62
CA VAL A 610 -11.98 -20.55 4.29
C VAL A 610 -13.04 -21.00 5.30
N GLY A 611 -13.28 -20.26 6.39
CA GLY A 611 -14.34 -20.56 7.38
C GLY A 611 -14.54 -22.05 7.71
N VAL A 612 -15.79 -22.51 7.69
CA VAL A 612 -16.21 -23.92 7.87
C VAL A 612 -15.86 -24.83 6.67
N ALA A 613 -15.48 -24.26 5.52
CA ALA A 613 -15.10 -24.97 4.29
C ALA A 613 -13.78 -25.74 4.41
N ALA A 614 -12.89 -25.29 5.29
CA ALA A 614 -11.51 -25.72 5.37
C ALA A 614 -11.37 -27.25 5.50
N LEU A 615 -12.25 -27.88 6.29
CA LEU A 615 -12.23 -29.32 6.53
C LEU A 615 -12.58 -30.13 5.28
N ALA A 616 -13.55 -29.66 4.50
CA ALA A 616 -13.99 -30.32 3.29
C ALA A 616 -12.91 -30.20 2.20
N ILE A 617 -12.39 -28.98 2.00
CA ILE A 617 -11.36 -28.68 1.00
C ILE A 617 -10.08 -29.48 1.30
N ALA A 618 -9.62 -29.52 2.55
CA ALA A 618 -8.44 -30.30 2.95
C ALA A 618 -8.60 -31.81 2.66
N ARG A 619 -9.79 -32.37 2.89
CA ARG A 619 -10.10 -33.78 2.62
C ARG A 619 -10.05 -34.10 1.13
N ALA A 620 -10.66 -33.28 0.27
CA ALA A 620 -10.61 -33.50 -1.17
C ALA A 620 -9.21 -33.32 -1.77
N MET A 621 -8.40 -32.39 -1.22
CA MET A 621 -7.02 -32.19 -1.66
C MET A 621 -6.12 -33.38 -1.31
N GLN A 622 -6.30 -34.00 -0.14
CA GLN A 622 -5.56 -35.18 0.29
C GLN A 622 -5.83 -36.40 -0.60
N GLU A 623 -7.07 -36.59 -1.06
CA GLU A 623 -7.44 -37.68 -1.97
C GLU A 623 -6.82 -37.52 -3.37
N LYS A 624 -6.47 -36.30 -3.79
CA LYS A 624 -6.01 -35.98 -5.16
C LYS A 624 -4.55 -35.55 -5.32
N GLN A 625 -3.76 -35.53 -4.23
CA GLN A 625 -2.35 -35.08 -4.26
C GLN A 625 -2.16 -33.67 -4.86
N VAL A 626 -3.14 -32.78 -4.69
CA VAL A 626 -3.01 -31.37 -5.09
C VAL A 626 -2.05 -30.70 -4.10
N ALA A 627 -0.96 -30.11 -4.59
CA ALA A 627 -0.02 -29.39 -3.74
C ALA A 627 -0.68 -28.08 -3.27
N CYS A 628 -0.71 -27.89 -1.94
CA CYS A 628 -1.27 -26.71 -1.29
C CYS A 628 -0.21 -26.04 -0.42
N ASP A 629 -0.01 -24.75 -0.61
CA ASP A 629 0.86 -23.94 0.24
C ASP A 629 -0.02 -23.32 1.34
N VAL A 630 0.13 -23.81 2.58
CA VAL A 630 -0.60 -23.30 3.75
C VAL A 630 0.43 -22.99 4.81
N SER A 631 0.83 -21.73 4.90
CA SER A 631 1.88 -21.29 5.81
C SER A 631 1.35 -21.05 7.23
N HIS A 632 1.05 -22.10 8.03
CA HIS A 632 1.18 -22.05 9.53
C HIS A 632 0.78 -23.34 10.31
N PRO A 633 1.65 -23.87 11.21
CA PRO A 633 1.31 -24.98 12.12
C PRO A 633 0.53 -24.57 13.40
N HIS A 634 0.50 -23.28 13.79
CA HIS A 634 -0.30 -22.82 14.94
C HIS A 634 -1.78 -22.57 14.61
N VAL A 635 -2.11 -22.44 13.33
CA VAL A 635 -3.47 -22.13 12.87
C VAL A 635 -4.34 -23.38 12.79
N GLU A 636 -3.80 -24.59 12.72
CA GLU A 636 -4.60 -25.82 12.59
C GLU A 636 -5.35 -26.18 13.89
N LEU A 637 -4.71 -26.00 15.05
CA LEU A 637 -5.35 -26.16 16.36
C LEU A 637 -6.30 -24.98 16.68
N LEU A 638 -5.90 -23.74 16.35
CA LEU A 638 -6.73 -22.53 16.55
C LEU A 638 -7.94 -22.46 15.58
N ARG A 639 -7.83 -22.97 14.34
CA ARG A 639 -8.95 -23.17 13.39
C ARG A 639 -9.90 -24.26 13.86
N LEU A 640 -9.39 -25.36 14.42
CA LEU A 640 -10.22 -26.43 14.99
C LEU A 640 -11.06 -25.90 16.18
N MET A 641 -10.48 -25.08 17.06
CA MET A 641 -11.12 -24.61 18.28
C MET A 641 -12.10 -23.44 18.08
N GLN A 642 -11.90 -22.61 17.04
CA GLN A 642 -12.87 -21.55 16.69
C GLN A 642 -14.10 -22.07 15.93
N SER A 643 -14.04 -23.30 15.39
CA SER A 643 -15.13 -23.95 14.64
C SER A 643 -16.19 -24.68 15.48
N TRP A 644 -16.07 -24.72 16.82
CA TRP A 644 -17.02 -25.45 17.68
C TRP A 644 -18.19 -24.59 18.15
N GLY A 645 -18.98 -24.16 17.15
CA GLY A 645 -20.29 -23.57 17.33
C GLY A 645 -21.31 -24.48 18.00
N GLU A 646 -21.16 -25.82 18.02
CA GLU A 646 -21.96 -26.73 18.87
C GLU A 646 -21.23 -28.01 19.36
N SER A 647 -21.65 -28.43 20.58
CA SER A 647 -21.27 -29.50 21.51
C SER A 647 -19.77 -29.74 21.82
N TRP A 648 -19.38 -29.26 23.01
CA TRP A 648 -18.13 -29.59 23.69
C TRP A 648 -17.93 -31.11 23.90
N GLU A 649 -18.97 -31.95 23.83
CA GLU A 649 -18.83 -33.42 23.95
C GLU A 649 -17.98 -34.03 22.83
N HIS A 650 -17.91 -33.39 21.65
CA HIS A 650 -17.04 -33.84 20.56
C HIS A 650 -15.56 -33.47 20.78
N LEU A 651 -15.27 -32.40 21.55
CA LEU A 651 -13.91 -32.07 21.98
C LEU A 651 -13.35 -33.17 22.88
N GLU A 652 -14.16 -33.72 23.80
CA GLU A 652 -13.76 -34.78 24.73
C GLU A 652 -13.26 -36.04 24.00
N GLN A 653 -14.05 -36.53 23.04
CA GLN A 653 -13.67 -37.70 22.23
C GLN A 653 -12.42 -37.47 21.36
N ARG A 654 -12.19 -36.22 20.92
CA ARG A 654 -11.11 -35.88 19.98
C ARG A 654 -9.81 -35.48 20.67
N LEU A 655 -9.88 -34.86 21.86
CA LEU A 655 -8.73 -34.74 22.75
C LEU A 655 -8.19 -36.12 23.11
N HIS A 656 -9.06 -37.08 23.47
CA HIS A 656 -8.66 -38.46 23.73
C HIS A 656 -7.87 -39.12 22.58
N GLN A 657 -8.05 -38.69 21.33
CA GLN A 657 -7.28 -39.18 20.17
C GLN A 657 -5.98 -38.40 19.93
N LEU A 658 -5.94 -37.10 20.25
CA LEU A 658 -4.77 -36.22 20.11
C LEU A 658 -3.74 -36.40 21.24
N LEU A 659 -4.13 -36.99 22.38
CA LEU A 659 -3.33 -37.15 23.61
C LEU A 659 -2.19 -38.20 23.55
N ARG A 660 -1.57 -38.37 22.37
CA ARG A 660 -0.27 -39.06 22.22
C ARG A 660 0.92 -38.10 22.30
N ALA A 661 0.67 -36.79 22.37
CA ALA A 661 1.70 -35.78 22.55
C ALA A 661 2.18 -35.72 24.01
N HIS A 662 3.46 -35.43 24.20
CA HIS A 662 4.05 -35.22 25.54
C HIS A 662 3.78 -33.79 26.07
N GLU A 663 3.46 -32.86 25.17
CA GLU A 663 3.28 -31.43 25.44
C GLU A 663 1.93 -30.96 24.86
N LEU A 664 1.20 -30.13 25.61
CA LEU A 664 -0.07 -29.55 25.18
C LEU A 664 -0.16 -28.07 25.61
N GLU A 665 -0.28 -27.17 24.65
CA GLU A 665 -0.61 -25.76 24.88
C GLU A 665 -1.97 -25.42 24.28
N LEU A 666 -2.87 -24.84 25.08
CA LEU A 666 -4.20 -24.38 24.66
C LEU A 666 -4.42 -22.93 25.05
N ASP A 667 -4.82 -22.11 24.07
CA ASP A 667 -5.18 -20.71 24.28
C ASP A 667 -6.68 -20.47 24.07
N PHE A 668 -7.36 -20.14 25.17
CA PHE A 668 -8.76 -19.80 25.22
C PHE A 668 -9.00 -18.40 25.79
N GLN A 669 -8.03 -17.49 25.76
CA GLN A 669 -8.21 -16.15 26.32
C GLN A 669 -9.44 -15.43 25.73
N GLY A 670 -10.31 -14.92 26.62
CA GLY A 670 -11.49 -14.13 26.26
C GLY A 670 -12.61 -14.91 25.56
N LYS A 671 -12.60 -16.25 25.56
CA LYS A 671 -13.53 -17.09 24.78
C LYS A 671 -14.85 -17.41 25.49
N ARG A 672 -15.15 -16.74 26.63
CA ARG A 672 -16.37 -16.95 27.42
C ARG A 672 -16.64 -18.43 27.70
N MET A 673 -15.63 -19.13 28.23
CA MET A 673 -15.76 -20.55 28.54
C MET A 673 -16.83 -20.83 29.60
N GLY A 674 -16.78 -20.12 30.73
CA GLY A 674 -17.62 -20.46 31.88
C GLY A 674 -17.41 -21.89 32.41
N PRO A 675 -18.14 -22.27 33.48
CA PRO A 675 -17.97 -23.56 34.14
C PRO A 675 -18.24 -24.78 33.25
N ASP A 676 -19.30 -24.75 32.44
CA ASP A 676 -19.75 -25.92 31.68
C ASP A 676 -18.73 -26.35 30.62
N LYS A 677 -18.08 -25.39 29.97
CA LYS A 677 -17.05 -25.68 28.97
C LYS A 677 -15.76 -26.14 29.64
N ALA A 678 -15.45 -25.60 30.81
CA ALA A 678 -14.35 -26.11 31.63
C ALA A 678 -14.58 -27.54 32.16
N ARG A 679 -15.83 -27.96 32.37
CA ARG A 679 -16.19 -29.37 32.66
C ARG A 679 -15.70 -30.31 31.59
N VAL A 680 -15.93 -29.96 30.34
CA VAL A 680 -15.51 -30.79 29.21
C VAL A 680 -14.00 -30.75 29.06
N LEU A 681 -13.38 -29.55 29.09
CA LEU A 681 -11.92 -29.45 29.02
C LEU A 681 -11.26 -30.29 30.12
N GLY A 682 -11.72 -30.18 31.37
CA GLY A 682 -11.24 -30.97 32.50
C GLY A 682 -11.44 -32.47 32.31
N GLY A 683 -12.61 -32.91 31.82
CA GLY A 683 -12.88 -34.32 31.52
C GLY A 683 -11.98 -34.90 30.43
N ALA A 684 -11.56 -34.05 29.50
CA ALA A 684 -10.80 -34.46 28.33
C ALA A 684 -9.27 -34.50 28.54
N LEU A 685 -8.74 -33.93 29.63
CA LEU A 685 -7.30 -33.97 29.94
C LEU A 685 -6.80 -35.42 30.09
N GLY A 686 -5.73 -35.76 29.35
CA GLY A 686 -5.19 -37.11 29.28
C GLY A 686 -4.15 -37.46 30.34
N GLN A 687 -3.99 -38.76 30.63
CA GLN A 687 -3.09 -39.26 31.67
C GLN A 687 -1.59 -39.31 31.28
N GLN A 688 -1.23 -38.99 30.03
CA GLN A 688 0.15 -39.17 29.52
C GLN A 688 0.94 -37.86 29.34
N LEU A 689 0.35 -36.70 29.62
CA LEU A 689 1.01 -35.40 29.43
C LEU A 689 2.20 -35.24 30.39
N GLN A 690 3.29 -34.66 29.87
CA GLN A 690 4.46 -34.21 30.64
C GLN A 690 4.46 -32.69 30.79
N GLU A 691 3.97 -31.95 29.78
CA GLU A 691 3.84 -30.50 29.84
C GLU A 691 2.43 -30.05 29.44
N LEU A 692 1.86 -29.13 30.23
CA LEU A 692 0.52 -28.58 29.99
C LEU A 692 0.53 -27.07 30.22
N SER A 693 0.11 -26.31 29.21
CA SER A 693 -0.08 -24.88 29.26
C SER A 693 -1.52 -24.52 28.88
N LEU A 694 -2.27 -23.93 29.79
CA LEU A 694 -3.66 -23.51 29.59
C LEU A 694 -3.80 -21.99 29.80
N LYS A 695 -4.01 -21.24 28.72
CA LYS A 695 -4.30 -19.81 28.77
C LYS A 695 -5.81 -19.57 28.80
N LEU A 696 -6.35 -19.32 29.98
CA LEU A 696 -7.79 -19.23 30.25
C LEU A 696 -8.21 -17.84 30.72
N GLU A 697 -7.41 -16.80 30.47
CA GLU A 697 -7.70 -15.44 30.95
C GLU A 697 -9.06 -14.91 30.46
N SER A 698 -9.78 -14.18 31.32
CA SER A 698 -11.04 -13.51 30.99
C SER A 698 -12.15 -14.43 30.45
N ASN A 699 -12.38 -15.58 31.11
CA ASN A 699 -13.35 -16.59 30.68
C ASN A 699 -14.55 -16.80 31.62
N ALA A 700 -14.64 -16.05 32.72
CA ALA A 700 -15.70 -16.17 33.72
C ALA A 700 -15.88 -17.62 34.25
N LEU A 701 -14.78 -18.34 34.46
CA LEU A 701 -14.79 -19.72 34.92
C LEU A 701 -15.40 -19.90 36.31
N ARG A 702 -15.20 -18.93 37.21
CA ARG A 702 -15.63 -18.99 38.62
C ARG A 702 -15.07 -20.23 39.33
N ASP A 703 -15.53 -20.47 40.56
CA ASP A 703 -15.11 -21.63 41.36
C ASP A 703 -15.52 -22.97 40.75
N ALA A 704 -16.71 -23.03 40.13
CA ALA A 704 -17.21 -24.23 39.49
C ALA A 704 -16.35 -24.66 38.28
N GLY A 705 -15.89 -23.71 37.45
CA GLY A 705 -14.95 -24.01 36.38
C GLY A 705 -13.62 -24.54 36.89
N CYS A 706 -13.13 -24.00 38.02
CA CYS A 706 -11.91 -24.48 38.68
C CYS A 706 -12.09 -25.91 39.23
N GLN A 707 -13.24 -26.23 39.83
CA GLN A 707 -13.59 -27.59 40.27
C GLN A 707 -13.49 -28.59 39.12
N HIS A 708 -14.00 -28.21 37.96
CA HIS A 708 -14.00 -29.05 36.78
C HIS A 708 -12.60 -29.29 36.21
N LEU A 709 -11.80 -28.22 36.05
CA LEU A 709 -10.41 -28.34 35.62
C LEU A 709 -9.59 -29.20 36.60
N ALA A 710 -9.76 -28.96 37.90
CA ALA A 710 -9.11 -29.72 38.97
C ALA A 710 -9.38 -31.23 38.87
N GLY A 711 -10.61 -31.61 38.53
CA GLY A 711 -11.01 -33.02 38.37
C GLY A 711 -10.28 -33.79 37.27
N GLY A 712 -9.74 -33.07 36.28
CA GLY A 712 -8.88 -33.60 35.22
C GLY A 712 -7.39 -33.46 35.54
N LEU A 713 -6.97 -32.25 35.92
CA LEU A 713 -5.57 -31.92 36.21
C LEU A 713 -4.96 -32.85 37.25
N GLY A 714 -5.66 -33.13 38.35
CA GLY A 714 -5.15 -34.00 39.42
C GLY A 714 -4.99 -35.47 39.04
N LYS A 715 -5.30 -35.87 37.79
CA LYS A 715 -5.20 -37.25 37.29
C LYS A 715 -4.10 -37.44 36.24
N ILE A 716 -3.18 -36.49 36.11
CA ILE A 716 -2.08 -36.53 35.13
C ILE A 716 -0.76 -36.90 35.86
N PRO A 717 -0.47 -38.19 36.11
CA PRO A 717 0.59 -38.60 37.03
C PRO A 717 2.02 -38.29 36.57
N ARG A 718 2.21 -37.99 35.28
CA ARG A 718 3.52 -37.74 34.68
C ARG A 718 3.79 -36.26 34.38
N LEU A 719 2.90 -35.36 34.80
CA LEU A 719 3.03 -33.95 34.50
C LEU A 719 4.24 -33.36 35.24
N GLN A 720 5.21 -32.86 34.49
CA GLN A 720 6.42 -32.21 34.97
C GLN A 720 6.31 -30.68 34.93
N LYS A 721 5.59 -30.14 33.94
CA LYS A 721 5.37 -28.70 33.81
C LYS A 721 3.89 -28.36 33.67
N LEU A 722 3.42 -27.45 34.52
CA LEU A 722 2.06 -26.92 34.47
C LEU A 722 2.08 -25.40 34.45
N SER A 723 1.50 -24.82 33.39
CA SER A 723 1.20 -23.40 33.29
C SER A 723 -0.30 -23.20 33.16
N LEU A 724 -0.90 -22.44 34.08
CA LEU A 724 -2.34 -22.18 34.11
C LEU A 724 -2.60 -20.70 34.34
N ASN A 725 -3.03 -20.01 33.28
CA ASN A 725 -3.43 -18.60 33.35
C ASN A 725 -4.94 -18.48 33.54
N LEU A 726 -5.34 -18.16 34.77
CA LEU A 726 -6.72 -17.92 35.21
C LEU A 726 -6.97 -16.44 35.53
N CYS A 727 -6.16 -15.52 35.02
CA CYS A 727 -6.33 -14.09 35.22
C CYS A 727 -7.77 -13.65 34.88
N ASN A 728 -8.38 -12.82 35.73
CA ASN A 728 -9.70 -12.23 35.50
C ASN A 728 -10.81 -13.27 35.22
N ASN A 729 -10.97 -14.28 36.08
CA ASN A 729 -11.98 -15.34 35.92
C ASN A 729 -13.07 -15.37 36.99
N SER A 730 -13.07 -14.38 37.89
CA SER A 730 -13.94 -14.34 39.07
C SER A 730 -13.82 -15.60 39.94
N VAL A 731 -12.60 -16.14 40.05
CA VAL A 731 -12.28 -17.27 40.93
C VAL A 731 -12.26 -16.79 42.38
N GLY A 732 -13.02 -17.45 43.24
CA GLY A 732 -13.08 -17.23 44.68
C GLY A 732 -12.23 -18.24 45.46
N LEU A 733 -12.46 -18.28 46.76
CA LEU A 733 -11.73 -19.15 47.69
C LEU A 733 -11.92 -20.65 47.40
N GLU A 734 -13.12 -21.07 46.95
CA GLU A 734 -13.38 -22.47 46.62
C GLU A 734 -12.64 -22.90 45.35
N GLY A 735 -12.45 -22.01 44.37
CA GLY A 735 -11.62 -22.29 43.20
C GLY A 735 -10.17 -22.53 43.58
N GLY A 736 -9.64 -21.78 44.55
CA GLY A 736 -8.35 -22.05 45.19
C GLY A 736 -8.30 -23.43 45.86
N ARG A 737 -9.37 -23.82 46.57
CA ARG A 737 -9.54 -25.17 47.15
C ARG A 737 -9.39 -26.28 46.12
N TRP A 738 -10.10 -26.18 45.01
CA TRP A 738 -10.08 -27.21 43.98
C TRP A 738 -8.73 -27.30 43.29
N LEU A 739 -8.17 -26.17 42.87
CA LEU A 739 -6.91 -26.17 42.12
C LEU A 739 -5.71 -26.51 43.01
N GLY A 740 -5.65 -25.99 44.23
CA GLY A 740 -4.62 -26.39 45.20
C GLY A 740 -4.68 -27.90 45.50
N GLY A 741 -5.89 -28.43 45.71
CA GLY A 741 -6.12 -29.86 45.88
C GLY A 741 -5.63 -30.70 44.69
N ALA A 742 -5.88 -30.27 43.46
CA ALA A 742 -5.44 -30.97 42.24
C ALA A 742 -3.94 -30.88 42.00
N VAL A 743 -3.34 -29.71 42.19
CA VAL A 743 -1.88 -29.51 42.08
C VAL A 743 -1.14 -30.42 43.07
N GLY A 744 -1.65 -30.54 44.30
CA GLY A 744 -1.08 -31.44 45.30
C GLY A 744 -1.19 -32.95 44.98
N GLN A 745 -1.80 -33.33 43.86
CA GLN A 745 -1.85 -34.73 43.37
C GLN A 745 -0.87 -34.99 42.21
N LEU A 746 0.01 -34.05 41.86
CA LEU A 746 0.95 -34.15 40.74
C LEU A 746 2.36 -34.49 41.25
N PRO A 747 2.74 -35.77 41.40
CA PRO A 747 3.96 -36.17 42.12
C PRO A 747 5.27 -35.85 41.39
N GLU A 748 5.22 -35.66 40.06
CA GLU A 748 6.39 -35.44 39.22
C GLU A 748 6.56 -33.97 38.80
N LEU A 749 5.76 -33.06 39.36
CA LEU A 749 5.74 -31.66 38.98
C LEU A 749 7.02 -30.94 39.43
N GLN A 750 7.74 -30.37 38.47
CA GLN A 750 9.00 -29.64 38.66
C GLN A 750 8.84 -28.14 38.37
N GLU A 751 7.95 -27.77 37.45
CA GLU A 751 7.65 -26.37 37.14
C GLU A 751 6.15 -26.08 37.24
N LEU A 752 5.81 -25.08 38.04
CA LEU A 752 4.44 -24.65 38.26
C LEU A 752 4.31 -23.15 38.06
N THR A 753 3.50 -22.74 37.09
CA THR A 753 3.09 -21.36 36.87
C THR A 753 1.58 -21.24 37.01
N LEU A 754 1.12 -20.48 38.01
CA LEU A 754 -0.29 -20.18 38.25
C LEU A 754 -0.49 -18.67 38.22
N ASN A 755 -1.30 -18.18 37.28
CA ASN A 755 -1.70 -16.78 37.24
C ASN A 755 -3.18 -16.66 37.65
N PHE A 756 -3.40 -16.15 38.85
CA PHE A 756 -4.70 -15.84 39.43
C PHE A 756 -4.96 -14.32 39.50
N ALA A 757 -4.19 -13.47 38.84
CA ALA A 757 -4.37 -12.03 38.95
C ALA A 757 -5.81 -11.58 38.67
N HIS A 758 -6.29 -10.56 39.38
CA HIS A 758 -7.64 -10.01 39.25
C HIS A 758 -8.75 -11.04 39.50
N ASN A 759 -8.63 -11.79 40.60
CA ASN A 759 -9.66 -12.71 41.09
C ASN A 759 -10.02 -12.33 42.55
N ASN A 760 -10.71 -13.21 43.27
CA ASN A 760 -11.18 -12.96 44.63
C ASN A 760 -10.84 -14.13 45.57
N LEU A 761 -9.61 -14.65 45.48
CA LEU A 761 -9.17 -15.79 46.29
C LEU A 761 -9.19 -15.48 47.79
N GLY A 762 -8.75 -14.28 48.19
CA GLY A 762 -8.54 -13.92 49.59
C GLY A 762 -7.56 -14.84 50.32
N ASP A 763 -7.52 -14.74 51.65
CA ASP A 763 -6.62 -15.53 52.51
C ASP A 763 -6.93 -17.02 52.47
N THR A 764 -8.20 -17.40 52.53
CA THR A 764 -8.63 -18.81 52.51
C THR A 764 -8.29 -19.50 51.19
N GLY A 765 -8.45 -18.81 50.05
CA GLY A 765 -8.03 -19.35 48.75
C GLY A 765 -6.51 -19.57 48.70
N CYS A 766 -5.72 -18.64 49.25
CA CYS A 766 -4.27 -18.78 49.35
C CYS A 766 -3.85 -19.93 50.28
N GLN A 767 -4.55 -20.11 51.40
CA GLN A 767 -4.34 -21.25 52.30
C GLN A 767 -4.53 -22.58 51.56
N HIS A 768 -5.56 -22.70 50.74
CA HIS A 768 -5.77 -23.92 49.98
C HIS A 768 -4.74 -24.19 48.90
N LEU A 769 -4.23 -23.13 48.24
CA LEU A 769 -3.09 -23.28 47.33
C LEU A 769 -1.85 -23.75 48.10
N ALA A 770 -1.60 -23.18 49.28
CA ALA A 770 -0.50 -23.59 50.16
C ALA A 770 -0.60 -25.07 50.56
N ASP A 771 -1.78 -25.55 50.99
CA ASP A 771 -2.03 -26.96 51.34
C ASP A 771 -1.73 -27.94 50.16
N GLY A 772 -1.80 -27.44 48.92
CA GLY A 772 -1.45 -28.17 47.71
C GLY A 772 0.04 -28.16 47.42
N LEU A 773 0.69 -26.99 47.54
CA LEU A 773 2.13 -26.82 47.35
C LEU A 773 2.94 -27.69 48.33
N ASP A 774 2.47 -27.85 49.57
CA ASP A 774 3.11 -28.70 50.59
C ASP A 774 3.25 -30.19 50.16
N LYS A 775 2.55 -30.61 49.10
CA LYS A 775 2.51 -32.00 48.63
C LYS A 775 3.37 -32.25 47.39
N ILE A 776 4.06 -31.24 46.86
CA ILE A 776 4.89 -31.34 45.64
C ILE A 776 6.36 -30.98 45.91
N PRO A 777 7.10 -31.79 46.69
CA PRO A 777 8.44 -31.44 47.18
C PRO A 777 9.55 -31.39 46.11
N ARG A 778 9.28 -31.87 44.89
CA ARG A 778 10.22 -31.84 43.75
C ARG A 778 10.16 -30.55 42.94
N LEU A 779 9.36 -29.58 43.37
CA LEU A 779 9.16 -28.34 42.62
C LEU A 779 10.44 -27.51 42.62
N GLN A 780 10.98 -27.27 41.43
CA GLN A 780 12.20 -26.49 41.19
C GLN A 780 11.88 -25.05 40.79
N LYS A 781 10.74 -24.83 40.13
CA LYS A 781 10.28 -23.52 39.69
C LYS A 781 8.84 -23.27 40.09
N LEU A 782 8.62 -22.20 40.84
CA LEU A 782 7.29 -21.72 41.22
C LEU A 782 7.09 -20.29 40.76
N SER A 783 6.06 -20.05 39.95
CA SER A 783 5.58 -18.71 39.62
C SER A 783 4.11 -18.59 39.99
N LEU A 784 3.79 -17.73 40.95
CA LEU A 784 2.44 -17.52 41.45
C LEU A 784 2.07 -16.03 41.37
N ASP A 785 1.14 -15.69 40.48
CA ASP A 785 0.57 -14.34 40.38
C ASP A 785 -0.78 -14.26 41.08
N LEU A 786 -0.81 -13.52 42.19
CA LEU A 786 -1.97 -13.25 43.03
C LEU A 786 -2.30 -11.76 43.06
N GLY A 787 -1.85 -10.97 42.08
CA GLY A 787 -2.12 -9.54 42.04
C GLY A 787 -3.62 -9.24 42.07
N ASN A 788 -4.07 -8.25 42.84
CA ASN A 788 -5.49 -7.88 42.99
C ASN A 788 -6.38 -9.08 43.37
N ASN A 789 -6.10 -9.76 44.49
CA ASN A 789 -6.90 -10.90 45.00
C ASN A 789 -7.45 -10.71 46.41
N SER A 790 -7.33 -9.51 46.98
CA SER A 790 -7.67 -9.22 48.37
C SER A 790 -6.95 -10.13 49.38
N VAL A 791 -5.71 -10.52 49.08
CA VAL A 791 -4.86 -11.31 49.98
C VAL A 791 -4.40 -10.44 51.14
N GLY A 792 -4.62 -10.89 52.36
CA GLY A 792 -4.20 -10.28 53.61
C GLY A 792 -3.02 -11.02 54.25
N VAL A 793 -2.85 -10.79 55.56
CA VAL A 793 -1.73 -11.32 56.34
C VAL A 793 -1.76 -12.85 56.40
N GLU A 794 -2.92 -13.47 56.62
CA GLU A 794 -3.00 -14.94 56.76
C GLU A 794 -2.71 -15.65 55.44
N GLY A 795 -3.11 -15.08 54.29
CA GLY A 795 -2.76 -15.62 52.99
C GLY A 795 -1.24 -15.57 52.75
N GLY A 796 -0.60 -14.46 53.12
CA GLY A 796 0.87 -14.35 53.14
C GLY A 796 1.52 -15.34 54.09
N ARG A 797 0.91 -15.60 55.25
CA ARG A 797 1.37 -16.59 56.24
C ARG A 797 1.36 -18.00 55.70
N CYS A 798 0.25 -18.43 55.12
CA CYS A 798 0.12 -19.77 54.56
C CYS A 798 1.06 -19.98 53.38
N LEU A 799 1.10 -19.05 52.43
CA LEU A 799 1.97 -19.17 51.25
C LEU A 799 3.45 -19.10 51.60
N GLY A 800 3.85 -18.19 52.50
CA GLY A 800 5.22 -18.12 53.00
C GLY A 800 5.63 -19.41 53.70
N GLY A 801 4.74 -19.96 54.53
CA GLY A 801 4.93 -21.27 55.18
C GLY A 801 5.17 -22.38 54.16
N ALA A 802 4.28 -22.53 53.17
CA ALA A 802 4.35 -23.60 52.18
C ALA A 802 5.57 -23.50 51.27
N VAL A 803 5.91 -22.28 50.80
CA VAL A 803 7.12 -22.05 50.01
C VAL A 803 8.38 -22.48 50.78
N GLY A 804 8.41 -22.26 52.09
CA GLY A 804 9.52 -22.68 52.94
C GLY A 804 9.67 -24.20 53.10
N GLU A 805 8.68 -24.99 52.69
CA GLU A 805 8.70 -26.46 52.74
C GLU A 805 9.01 -27.10 51.36
N LEU A 806 9.47 -26.30 50.38
CA LEU A 806 9.89 -26.76 49.05
C LEU A 806 11.42 -26.83 48.94
N PRO A 807 12.05 -27.97 49.25
CA PRO A 807 13.51 -28.06 49.43
C PRO A 807 14.31 -27.99 48.12
N GLU A 808 13.69 -28.28 46.97
CA GLU A 808 14.35 -28.29 45.65
C GLU A 808 14.16 -26.99 44.86
N LEU A 809 13.51 -25.98 45.46
CA LEU A 809 13.13 -24.75 44.78
C LEU A 809 14.36 -23.89 44.43
N GLN A 810 14.54 -23.61 43.14
CA GLN A 810 15.64 -22.81 42.58
C GLN A 810 15.15 -21.48 42.02
N GLU A 811 13.93 -21.44 41.49
CA GLU A 811 13.32 -20.22 40.94
C GLU A 811 11.96 -19.96 41.61
N LEU A 812 11.82 -18.78 42.22
CA LEU A 812 10.58 -18.34 42.87
C LEU A 812 10.15 -16.98 42.35
N THR A 813 8.94 -16.92 41.81
CA THR A 813 8.26 -15.67 41.46
C THR A 813 6.94 -15.58 42.21
N LEU A 814 6.78 -14.55 43.04
CA LEU A 814 5.54 -14.26 43.76
C LEU A 814 5.10 -12.84 43.42
N ASN A 815 3.92 -12.70 42.81
CA ASN A 815 3.33 -11.40 42.54
C ASN A 815 2.10 -11.20 43.43
N PHE A 816 2.21 -10.26 44.36
CA PHE A 816 1.16 -9.85 45.28
C PHE A 816 0.68 -8.42 45.04
N ARG A 817 0.95 -7.79 43.88
CA ARG A 817 0.58 -6.39 43.63
C ARG A 817 -0.87 -6.07 44.02
N ASN A 818 -1.11 -4.89 44.59
CA ASN A 818 -2.43 -4.42 45.00
C ASN A 818 -3.18 -5.41 45.93
N ASN A 819 -2.52 -5.86 47.00
CA ASN A 819 -3.12 -6.67 48.06
C ASN A 819 -2.96 -5.96 49.42
N LYS A 820 -3.18 -6.68 50.53
CA LYS A 820 -3.24 -6.15 51.90
C LYS A 820 -2.30 -6.90 52.84
N LEU A 821 -1.13 -7.30 52.36
CA LEU A 821 -0.16 -8.06 53.15
C LEU A 821 0.36 -7.28 54.37
N GLY A 822 0.67 -6.00 54.20
CA GLY A 822 1.31 -5.17 55.23
C GLY A 822 2.64 -5.76 55.74
N ASP A 823 3.11 -5.24 56.88
CA ASP A 823 4.39 -5.64 57.49
C ASP A 823 4.39 -7.09 57.97
N THR A 824 3.30 -7.54 58.61
CA THR A 824 3.19 -8.90 59.13
C THR A 824 3.12 -9.94 58.02
N GLY A 825 2.46 -9.64 56.90
CA GLY A 825 2.49 -10.51 55.72
C GLY A 825 3.91 -10.67 55.18
N CYS A 826 4.67 -9.57 55.11
CA CYS A 826 6.09 -9.59 54.72
C CYS A 826 6.95 -10.40 55.70
N GLN A 827 6.68 -10.32 57.01
CA GLN A 827 7.34 -11.14 58.04
C GLN A 827 7.19 -12.63 57.76
N HIS A 828 5.98 -13.07 57.39
CA HIS A 828 5.76 -14.48 57.13
C HIS A 828 6.38 -14.96 55.82
N LEU A 829 6.33 -14.14 54.75
CA LEU A 829 7.04 -14.44 53.51
C LEU A 829 8.54 -14.56 53.77
N ALA A 830 9.12 -13.62 54.51
CA ALA A 830 10.52 -13.64 54.92
C ALA A 830 10.90 -14.93 55.68
N GLY A 831 10.10 -15.33 56.67
CA GLY A 831 10.34 -16.57 57.42
C GLY A 831 10.24 -17.84 56.57
N GLY A 832 9.52 -17.80 55.44
CA GLY A 832 9.51 -18.86 54.43
C GLY A 832 10.78 -18.87 53.60
N LEU A 833 11.19 -17.70 53.09
CA LEU A 833 12.41 -17.53 52.31
C LEU A 833 13.66 -17.98 53.09
N ASP A 834 13.71 -17.72 54.40
CA ASP A 834 14.81 -18.16 55.27
C ASP A 834 15.04 -19.69 55.26
N LYS A 835 14.03 -20.49 54.88
CA LYS A 835 14.12 -21.96 54.83
C LYS A 835 14.61 -22.51 53.48
N ILE A 836 14.71 -21.68 52.45
CA ILE A 836 15.12 -22.09 51.09
C ILE A 836 16.42 -21.39 50.63
N PRO A 837 17.55 -21.59 51.34
CA PRO A 837 18.78 -20.83 51.12
C PRO A 837 19.48 -21.10 49.76
N ARG A 838 19.06 -22.15 49.04
CA ARG A 838 19.59 -22.54 47.72
C ARG A 838 18.89 -21.87 46.54
N LEU A 839 17.98 -20.94 46.82
CA LEU A 839 17.23 -20.23 45.79
C LEU A 839 18.19 -19.40 44.93
N GLN A 840 18.15 -19.59 43.61
CA GLN A 840 19.02 -18.92 42.65
C GLN A 840 18.33 -17.69 42.03
N LYS A 841 17.01 -17.73 41.87
CA LYS A 841 16.23 -16.62 41.33
C LYS A 841 15.03 -16.30 42.21
N LEU A 842 14.90 -15.03 42.58
CA LEU A 842 13.78 -14.51 43.36
C LEU A 842 13.19 -13.30 42.66
N SER A 843 11.89 -13.35 42.36
CA SER A 843 11.11 -12.19 41.96
C SER A 843 9.92 -12.02 42.89
N LEU A 844 9.85 -10.88 43.58
CA LEU A 844 8.80 -10.57 44.54
C LEU A 844 8.18 -9.20 44.23
N ASP A 845 6.94 -9.19 43.75
CA ASP A 845 6.17 -7.95 43.51
C ASP A 845 5.19 -7.70 44.66
N LEU A 846 5.49 -6.69 45.48
CA LEU A 846 4.71 -6.23 46.64
C LEU A 846 4.14 -4.83 46.42
N ARG A 847 4.03 -4.37 45.17
CA ARG A 847 3.48 -3.06 44.85
C ARG A 847 2.13 -2.81 45.53
N ASN A 848 1.95 -1.63 46.10
CA ASN A 848 0.71 -1.21 46.78
C ASN A 848 0.17 -2.26 47.78
N ASN A 849 1.00 -2.74 48.71
CA ASN A 849 0.59 -3.70 49.75
C ASN A 849 0.50 -3.11 51.16
N SER A 850 0.62 -1.78 51.27
CA SER A 850 0.72 -1.08 52.56
C SER A 850 1.91 -1.57 53.40
N VAL A 851 3.01 -1.94 52.74
CA VAL A 851 4.25 -2.33 53.42
C VAL A 851 4.89 -1.08 54.03
N GLY A 852 5.10 -1.10 55.33
CA GLY A 852 5.73 -0.07 56.13
C GLY A 852 7.21 -0.36 56.42
N VAL A 853 7.71 0.32 57.45
CA VAL A 853 9.12 0.24 57.89
C VAL A 853 9.50 -1.18 58.33
N GLU A 854 8.67 -1.84 59.13
CA GLU A 854 8.97 -3.18 59.64
C GLU A 854 8.92 -4.23 58.53
N GLY A 855 8.04 -4.07 57.52
CA GLY A 855 7.99 -4.96 56.37
C GLY A 855 9.27 -4.89 55.53
N GLY A 856 9.83 -3.69 55.35
CA GLY A 856 11.16 -3.51 54.75
C GLY A 856 12.28 -4.18 55.55
N ARG A 857 12.18 -4.16 56.88
CA ARG A 857 13.12 -4.86 57.77
C ARG A 857 13.01 -6.38 57.63
N TRP A 858 11.80 -6.92 57.59
CA TRP A 858 11.57 -8.36 57.47
C TRP A 858 12.05 -8.93 56.15
N LEU A 859 11.81 -8.23 55.05
CA LEU A 859 12.35 -8.63 53.75
C LEU A 859 13.86 -8.46 53.65
N GLY A 860 14.53 -7.97 54.70
CA GLY A 860 15.96 -8.13 54.86
C GLY A 860 16.42 -9.59 54.99
N ALA A 861 15.51 -10.53 55.26
CA ALA A 861 15.72 -11.97 55.17
C ALA A 861 16.29 -12.42 53.81
N VAL A 862 15.99 -11.69 52.71
CA VAL A 862 16.58 -12.01 51.40
C VAL A 862 18.10 -12.03 51.42
N GLY A 863 18.75 -11.29 52.33
CA GLY A 863 20.20 -11.31 52.49
C GLY A 863 20.78 -12.64 52.97
N GLN A 864 19.96 -13.57 53.46
CA GLN A 864 20.37 -14.94 53.83
C GLN A 864 20.42 -15.90 52.62
N LEU A 865 19.87 -15.49 51.47
CA LEU A 865 19.85 -16.27 50.24
C LEU A 865 21.20 -16.15 49.51
N ALA A 866 22.25 -16.74 50.09
CA ALA A 866 23.62 -16.56 49.63
C ALA A 866 23.87 -17.07 48.19
N GLU A 867 23.07 -18.02 47.70
CA GLU A 867 23.20 -18.57 46.35
C GLU A 867 22.42 -17.78 45.28
N LEU A 868 21.78 -16.66 45.66
CA LEU A 868 20.94 -15.88 44.76
C LEU A 868 21.76 -15.15 43.68
N GLN A 869 21.42 -15.42 42.42
CA GLN A 869 22.04 -14.84 41.23
C GLN A 869 21.16 -13.75 40.62
N GLU A 870 19.84 -13.91 40.68
CA GLU A 870 18.88 -12.94 40.16
C GLU A 870 17.87 -12.53 41.24
N LEU A 871 17.76 -11.22 41.47
CA LEU A 871 16.83 -10.64 42.43
C LEU A 871 16.01 -9.54 41.77
N THR A 872 14.70 -9.72 41.76
CA THR A 872 13.73 -8.67 41.44
C THR A 872 12.87 -8.38 42.67
N LEU A 873 12.91 -7.15 43.17
CA LEU A 873 12.04 -6.69 44.25
C LEU A 873 11.25 -5.48 43.77
N ASN A 874 9.93 -5.55 43.91
CA ASN A 874 9.06 -4.44 43.57
C ASN A 874 8.26 -3.97 44.79
N PHE A 875 8.60 -2.79 45.28
CA PHE A 875 7.98 -2.11 46.39
C PHE A 875 7.21 -0.85 45.97
N PHE A 876 6.97 -0.61 44.67
CA PHE A 876 6.29 0.58 44.19
C PHE A 876 5.05 0.95 45.04
N GLY A 877 4.93 2.21 45.46
CA GLY A 877 3.76 2.72 46.16
C GLY A 877 3.52 2.10 47.55
N ASN A 878 4.59 1.84 48.30
CA ASN A 878 4.52 1.43 49.70
C ASN A 878 5.04 2.56 50.62
N LYS A 879 5.27 2.26 51.90
CA LYS A 879 5.63 3.23 52.95
C LYS A 879 6.86 2.77 53.72
N LEU A 880 7.89 2.31 53.01
CA LEU A 880 9.11 1.79 53.61
C LEU A 880 9.79 2.82 54.53
N GLY A 881 9.78 4.10 54.14
CA GLY A 881 10.47 5.16 54.86
C GLY A 881 11.99 4.98 54.89
N PRO A 882 12.73 5.88 55.55
CA PRO A 882 14.20 5.81 55.58
C PRO A 882 14.75 4.56 56.26
N LYS A 883 14.16 4.16 57.39
CA LYS A 883 14.60 2.97 58.14
C LYS A 883 14.34 1.67 57.36
N GLY A 884 13.18 1.56 56.68
CA GLY A 884 12.88 0.38 55.87
C GLY A 884 13.84 0.27 54.67
N GLY A 885 14.12 1.39 54.00
CA GLY A 885 15.11 1.44 52.92
C GLY A 885 16.54 1.11 53.38
N GLN A 886 16.94 1.55 54.58
CA GLN A 886 18.23 1.19 55.19
C GLN A 886 18.33 -0.32 55.47
N CYS A 887 17.28 -0.93 56.03
CA CYS A 887 17.27 -2.37 56.28
C CYS A 887 17.37 -3.18 54.99
N LEU A 888 16.62 -2.80 53.95
CA LEU A 888 16.71 -3.43 52.64
C LEU A 888 18.12 -3.31 52.05
N SER A 889 18.74 -2.14 52.16
CA SER A 889 20.12 -1.92 51.72
C SER A 889 21.11 -2.82 52.46
N GLY A 890 20.94 -2.97 53.78
CA GLY A 890 21.75 -3.88 54.59
C GLY A 890 21.66 -5.34 54.10
N ALA A 891 20.47 -5.80 53.71
CA ALA A 891 20.28 -7.14 53.17
C ALA A 891 20.91 -7.32 51.78
N LEU A 892 20.72 -6.34 50.89
CA LEU A 892 21.35 -6.37 49.56
C LEU A 892 22.87 -6.48 49.66
N SER A 893 23.50 -5.84 50.65
CA SER A 893 24.97 -5.92 50.83
C SER A 893 25.50 -7.33 51.12
N GLN A 894 24.65 -8.27 51.54
CA GLN A 894 25.04 -9.66 51.84
C GLN A 894 25.02 -10.56 50.59
N LEU A 895 24.42 -10.12 49.48
CA LEU A 895 24.21 -10.92 48.27
C LEU A 895 25.42 -10.89 47.33
N ALA A 896 26.57 -11.36 47.81
CA ALA A 896 27.85 -11.27 47.08
C ALA A 896 27.88 -12.03 45.73
N HIS A 897 26.95 -12.95 45.50
CA HIS A 897 26.83 -13.75 44.29
C HIS A 897 25.86 -13.17 43.24
N LEU A 898 25.22 -12.04 43.55
CA LEU A 898 24.18 -11.47 42.70
C LEU A 898 24.74 -10.92 41.37
N GLU A 899 24.16 -11.37 40.26
CA GLU A 899 24.52 -11.00 38.89
C GLU A 899 23.49 -10.04 38.28
N SER A 900 22.22 -10.17 38.66
CA SER A 900 21.12 -9.32 38.22
C SER A 900 20.30 -8.79 39.38
N LEU A 901 20.13 -7.47 39.44
CA LEU A 901 19.29 -6.78 40.42
C LEU A 901 18.32 -5.84 39.74
N ILE A 902 17.03 -6.07 39.96
CA ILE A 902 15.94 -5.17 39.55
C ILE A 902 15.20 -4.72 40.81
N LEU A 903 15.25 -3.43 41.10
CA LEU A 903 14.72 -2.85 42.32
C LEU A 903 13.79 -1.68 42.02
N TRP A 904 12.51 -1.87 42.28
CA TRP A 904 11.48 -0.84 42.14
C TRP A 904 11.14 -0.26 43.51
N LEU A 905 11.57 0.97 43.77
CA LEU A 905 11.37 1.67 45.03
C LEU A 905 10.53 2.95 44.86
N GLN A 906 9.91 3.18 43.70
CA GLN A 906 9.21 4.45 43.49
C GLN A 906 8.14 4.72 44.54
N TYR A 907 8.00 5.98 44.95
CA TYR A 907 7.01 6.45 45.92
C TYR A 907 7.03 5.65 47.24
N ASN A 908 8.19 5.54 47.90
CA ASN A 908 8.35 4.86 49.19
C ASN A 908 8.83 5.75 50.33
N ASP A 909 9.04 7.04 50.07
CA ASP A 909 9.55 8.03 51.04
C ASP A 909 10.87 7.58 51.71
N VAL A 910 11.77 6.96 50.94
CA VAL A 910 13.01 6.41 51.52
C VAL A 910 14.00 7.50 51.97
N GLY A 911 13.96 8.69 51.35
CA GLY A 911 14.77 9.83 51.75
C GLY A 911 16.30 9.66 51.59
N PRO A 912 17.08 10.69 51.96
CA PRO A 912 18.51 10.76 51.68
C PRO A 912 19.34 9.71 52.41
N GLU A 913 18.97 9.37 53.65
CA GLU A 913 19.73 8.42 54.47
C GLU A 913 19.66 6.98 53.93
N ALA A 914 18.48 6.57 53.44
CA ALA A 914 18.33 5.29 52.78
C ALA A 914 19.03 5.28 51.42
N GLY A 915 18.96 6.37 50.65
CA GLY A 915 19.67 6.48 49.37
C GLY A 915 21.19 6.29 49.52
N ARG A 916 21.80 6.90 50.56
CA ARG A 916 23.22 6.68 50.88
C ARG A 916 23.52 5.24 51.29
N SER A 917 22.62 4.61 52.03
CA SER A 917 22.77 3.21 52.45
C SER A 917 22.65 2.25 51.25
N LEU A 918 21.72 2.54 50.34
CA LEU A 918 21.56 1.81 49.09
C LEU A 918 22.81 1.94 48.22
N ALA A 919 23.36 3.14 48.10
CA ALA A 919 24.64 3.37 47.41
C ALA A 919 25.77 2.51 48.02
N ALA A 920 25.91 2.50 49.34
CA ALA A 920 26.91 1.69 50.02
C ALA A 920 26.73 0.18 49.80
N ALA A 921 25.49 -0.30 49.72
CA ALA A 921 25.16 -1.69 49.43
C ALA A 921 25.46 -2.06 47.97
N LEU A 922 24.99 -1.26 47.01
CA LEU A 922 25.23 -1.47 45.59
C LEU A 922 26.73 -1.53 45.27
N GLY A 923 27.53 -0.67 45.90
CA GLY A 923 28.99 -0.66 45.73
C GLY A 923 29.71 -1.93 46.19
N GLN A 924 29.03 -2.85 46.89
CA GLN A 924 29.60 -4.14 47.34
C GLN A 924 29.24 -5.31 46.40
N LEU A 925 28.28 -5.12 45.49
CA LEU A 925 27.79 -6.15 44.56
C LEU A 925 28.71 -6.30 43.34
N ALA A 926 29.96 -6.72 43.56
CA ALA A 926 31.01 -6.69 42.53
C ALA A 926 30.76 -7.58 41.30
N ARG A 927 29.84 -8.56 41.39
CA ARG A 927 29.48 -9.48 40.29
C ARG A 927 28.33 -8.99 39.41
N LEU A 928 27.74 -7.86 39.78
CA LEU A 928 26.53 -7.38 39.13
C LEU A 928 26.80 -6.98 37.67
N SER A 929 26.14 -7.67 36.74
CA SER A 929 26.16 -7.38 35.31
C SER A 929 24.92 -6.62 34.85
N THR A 930 23.79 -6.81 35.53
CA THR A 930 22.52 -6.12 35.23
C THR A 930 22.01 -5.42 36.47
N LEU A 931 21.80 -4.10 36.36
CA LEU A 931 21.21 -3.30 37.41
C LEU A 931 20.11 -2.41 36.87
N LYS A 932 18.90 -2.58 37.40
CA LYS A 932 17.76 -1.69 37.14
C LYS A 932 17.23 -1.17 38.46
N VAL A 933 17.41 0.12 38.72
CA VAL A 933 16.98 0.75 39.98
C VAL A 933 16.06 1.90 39.67
N PHE A 934 14.84 1.82 40.17
CA PHE A 934 13.82 2.83 39.99
C PHE A 934 13.55 3.53 41.32
N LEU A 935 13.95 4.80 41.42
CA LEU A 935 13.92 5.59 42.64
C LEU A 935 12.98 6.80 42.53
N ASP A 936 12.14 6.89 41.49
CA ASP A 936 11.22 8.03 41.31
C ASP A 936 10.41 8.36 42.57
N GLY A 937 10.32 9.65 42.92
CA GLY A 937 9.42 10.13 43.98
C GLY A 937 9.82 9.70 45.39
N ASN A 938 11.10 9.69 45.72
CA ASN A 938 11.61 9.23 47.02
C ASN A 938 12.29 10.30 47.90
N GLY A 939 12.35 11.55 47.44
CA GLY A 939 12.95 12.65 48.21
C GLY A 939 14.42 12.39 48.56
N LEU A 940 15.20 11.78 47.66
CA LEU A 940 16.60 11.44 47.91
C LEU A 940 17.48 12.69 48.11
N GLY A 941 17.20 13.78 47.41
CA GLY A 941 18.07 14.95 47.34
C GLY A 941 19.39 14.68 46.58
N PRO A 942 20.13 15.76 46.25
CA PRO A 942 21.30 15.67 45.38
C PRO A 942 22.46 14.85 45.97
N GLU A 943 22.71 14.95 47.27
CA GLU A 943 23.83 14.23 47.91
C GLU A 943 23.65 12.71 47.86
N ALA A 944 22.43 12.21 48.10
CA ALA A 944 22.17 10.78 48.06
C ALA A 944 22.17 10.25 46.62
N ALA A 945 21.61 10.98 45.67
CA ALA A 945 21.66 10.64 44.25
C ALA A 945 23.11 10.62 43.72
N ARG A 946 23.95 11.59 44.12
CA ARG A 946 25.39 11.59 43.83
C ARG A 946 26.09 10.38 44.45
N ALA A 947 25.73 9.99 45.68
CA ALA A 947 26.28 8.79 46.31
C ALA A 947 25.92 7.52 45.54
N VAL A 948 24.67 7.38 45.08
CA VAL A 948 24.24 6.26 44.23
C VAL A 948 25.08 6.23 42.96
N ALA A 949 25.15 7.35 42.21
CA ALA A 949 25.95 7.43 40.98
C ALA A 949 27.43 7.07 41.21
N GLY A 950 28.04 7.57 42.28
CA GLY A 950 29.43 7.26 42.64
C GLY A 950 29.67 5.80 43.02
N ALA A 951 28.70 5.14 43.65
CA ALA A 951 28.80 3.72 43.97
C ALA A 951 28.75 2.84 42.72
N LEU A 952 27.93 3.20 41.72
CA LEU A 952 27.85 2.47 40.46
C LEU A 952 29.16 2.51 39.67
N GLY A 953 29.98 3.55 39.85
CA GLY A 953 31.34 3.62 39.30
C GLY A 953 32.28 2.49 39.75
N ARG A 954 31.94 1.78 40.83
CA ARG A 954 32.72 0.64 41.34
C ARG A 954 32.34 -0.70 40.70
N LEU A 955 31.25 -0.73 39.93
CA LEU A 955 30.72 -1.96 39.31
C LEU A 955 31.35 -2.18 37.93
N ALA A 956 32.58 -2.69 37.92
CA ALA A 956 33.36 -2.89 36.69
C ALA A 956 32.77 -3.94 35.72
N GLN A 957 31.88 -4.82 36.18
CA GLN A 957 31.25 -5.88 35.37
C GLN A 957 29.88 -5.48 34.80
N LEU A 958 29.43 -4.27 35.09
CA LEU A 958 28.09 -3.81 34.72
C LEU A 958 27.96 -3.67 33.19
N ARG A 959 27.00 -4.37 32.61
CA ARG A 959 26.68 -4.37 31.17
C ARG A 959 25.39 -3.64 30.88
N GLU A 960 24.35 -3.89 31.68
CA GLU A 960 23.06 -3.24 31.55
C GLU A 960 22.79 -2.39 32.79
N LEU A 961 22.52 -1.10 32.57
CA LEU A 961 22.19 -0.15 33.61
C LEU A 961 20.92 0.62 33.25
N TYR A 962 19.94 0.54 34.15
CA TYR A 962 18.79 1.43 34.16
C TYR A 962 18.73 2.15 35.51
N VAL A 963 18.70 3.48 35.48
CA VAL A 963 18.50 4.29 36.69
C VAL A 963 17.42 5.32 36.42
N ASP A 964 16.42 5.35 37.30
CA ASP A 964 15.37 6.38 37.29
C ASP A 964 15.41 7.17 38.59
N LEU A 965 15.75 8.45 38.48
CA LEU A 965 15.86 9.41 39.58
C LEU A 965 14.81 10.52 39.50
N PHE A 966 13.75 10.37 38.69
CA PHE A 966 12.70 11.38 38.54
C PHE A 966 12.10 11.79 39.91
N ASN A 967 11.60 13.02 40.05
CA ASN A 967 11.02 13.56 41.30
C ASN A 967 11.82 13.26 42.60
N ASN A 968 13.13 13.54 42.62
CA ASN A 968 13.96 13.35 43.83
C ASN A 968 14.59 14.64 44.39
N ASP A 969 14.03 15.80 44.08
CA ASP A 969 14.46 17.10 44.62
C ASP A 969 15.96 17.41 44.40
N LEU A 970 16.47 17.13 43.19
CA LEU A 970 17.91 17.23 42.90
C LEU A 970 18.40 18.66 42.68
N GLY A 971 17.62 19.51 42.00
CA GLY A 971 18.11 20.80 41.48
C GLY A 971 18.74 20.66 40.09
N ARG A 972 18.64 21.70 39.23
CA ARG A 972 19.04 21.62 37.81
C ARG A 972 20.55 21.47 37.62
N GLU A 973 21.35 22.13 38.46
CA GLU A 973 22.81 22.08 38.35
C GLU A 973 23.34 20.71 38.78
N GLU A 974 22.83 20.21 39.91
CA GLU A 974 23.18 18.90 40.46
C GLU A 974 22.71 17.76 39.57
N GLU A 975 21.53 17.87 38.94
CA GLU A 975 21.05 16.90 37.95
C GLU A 975 22.05 16.74 36.80
N THR A 976 22.57 17.85 36.28
CA THR A 976 23.54 17.83 35.17
C THR A 976 24.83 17.14 35.58
N GLU A 977 25.32 17.40 36.79
CA GLU A 977 26.51 16.74 37.34
C GLU A 977 26.29 15.24 37.53
N ILE A 978 25.19 14.84 38.18
CA ILE A 978 24.86 13.43 38.45
C ILE A 978 24.65 12.67 37.14
N ARG A 979 23.99 13.29 36.16
CA ARG A 979 23.85 12.74 34.81
C ARG A 979 25.20 12.45 34.17
N GLY A 980 26.13 13.41 34.24
CA GLY A 980 27.49 13.23 33.73
C GLY A 980 28.22 12.05 34.40
N LEU A 981 28.07 11.88 35.72
CA LEU A 981 28.64 10.74 36.46
C LEU A 981 28.08 9.40 35.98
N LEU A 982 26.76 9.31 35.76
CA LEU A 982 26.10 8.09 35.33
C LEU A 982 26.39 7.76 33.84
N GLU A 983 26.46 8.78 32.98
CA GLU A 983 26.79 8.61 31.56
C GLU A 983 28.23 8.13 31.36
N ALA A 984 29.15 8.54 32.24
CA ALA A 984 30.55 8.13 32.21
C ALA A 984 30.80 6.65 32.60
N LEU A 985 29.79 5.94 33.13
CA LEU A 985 29.93 4.55 33.55
C LEU A 985 30.20 3.61 32.34
N PRO A 986 30.97 2.54 32.49
CA PRO A 986 31.40 1.70 31.36
C PRO A 986 30.34 0.70 30.82
N ALA A 987 29.08 0.76 31.28
CA ALA A 987 28.04 -0.18 30.86
C ALA A 987 27.71 -0.07 29.36
N THR A 988 27.47 -1.21 28.71
CA THR A 988 27.18 -1.31 27.26
C THR A 988 25.79 -0.79 26.91
N GLU A 989 24.80 -1.04 27.76
CA GLU A 989 23.43 -0.55 27.60
C GLU A 989 23.08 0.30 28.80
N LYS A 990 22.79 1.58 28.56
CA LYS A 990 22.50 2.56 29.61
C LYS A 990 21.22 3.31 29.30
N ARG A 991 20.32 3.37 30.28
CA ARG A 991 19.15 4.24 30.25
C ARG A 991 19.01 4.96 31.57
N ILE A 992 19.03 6.29 31.50
CA ILE A 992 19.01 7.16 32.68
C ILE A 992 17.83 8.12 32.53
N ILE A 993 16.98 8.17 33.55
CA ILE A 993 15.81 9.05 33.63
C ILE A 993 16.01 10.00 34.82
N PHE A 994 15.74 11.28 34.59
CA PHE A 994 15.77 12.35 35.58
C PHE A 994 14.54 13.22 35.47
#